data_AF-A0A534X963-F1
#
_entry.id   AF-A0A534X963-F1
#
_cell.length_a   1.000
_cell.length_b   1.000
_cell.length_c   1.000
_cell.angle_alpha   90.00
_cell.angle_beta   90.00
_cell.angle_gamma   90.00
#
_symmetry.space_group_name_H-M   'P 1'
#
loop_
_entity.id
_entity.type
_entity.pdbx_description
1 polymer ?
#
loop_
_entity_poly.entity_id
_entity_poly.type
_entity_poly.pdbx_seq_one_letter_code
_entity_poly.pdbx_strand_id
1 'polypeptide(L)'
;NGCTNYGAHNVHVSIPSRSCSSEATGRGSGMAALIVAQAKNLVDRALLSNHPVTGTALSANEVKQIFAATADDIDFSGNLALSTSGSVKFGFLSDLTSTRFPSHPGRDKYFGYGRVNADQAVRTLSANTIPPEADLLTPGWFNNLDPTSTPMVAVTGSTAAYRRANVYSYTLEYGCGVDPVTSEYGRPGHLIAGATPGAAINAGVLGTWTISGVTADCAFNAVTLPVADRDQFDEVFNVTLRLRVTDDLGNVGEDTKVVSVHHDPDVHPGFPKYLQGSGDSSPALADLDGDGKLDIVIATAAGAVHAFDATGAELPGWPVTTDLDVLHTGSAGFMSGEVSSLVHESILSSAAVGDLERDGSFEVVVASTQRKLYVFSSTGVLRPGFPVSTNPAFSDPAIRNEANRLDPGFLATPVLADIDRDGQLEIIIGSMDRHLYVWRADGTMQPGFPILMVDRTVTTVNPLNGQVTWNLSGGQPVGSRGTKIVGSPAVGDIDGDGFLEIVQGTNEEYVRGESGNVDVSFFAGVFGLSPINGRVYAIDHEGSLSPRVATNPAGPYLPGWPVKVAIFAADLLPTVGHGVSQGAALADVDGDGKDEVIVQGNNGPVYVLRGDGTSLYGLSSHNNYVTLDYDVSLATPAQSESVDFPLVIAVLGNPSVGDLDGDGNLEVIAGTAGTIKFIDQQAPARQEPGDHQISVWSVDSGHLISTYPRIIEDLMFFGNPSVVDVDGDGLPEIVQGSGGGFVHAMNHLGAEPAGWPKFTNGWMIPIPVAGDIDGDGLLEVVAASREGFLTVWDVPGAAGTNATQWDGFRHDRQRTGALRSGVPAGLVPAGCRAGVYPLKLRATRLRRRTAPASDSLRMRGSFRLAGNALDFASDDFELRLTGTGTAYSGVVAGGLAATHGRFTFSGPAAGGGAIDVKITAKRGLLYHVTASASGFSAAGSAVPNGTAIVRVGDDCFAATVACTGAADGQTEVCKGRR
;
A
#
# COMPACT_ATOMS: atom_id res chain seq x y z
N ASN A 1 16.55 16.31 -13.42
CA ASN A 1 16.64 15.71 -12.07
C ASN A 1 15.56 14.65 -11.86
N GLY A 2 15.10 13.98 -12.93
CA GLY A 2 14.21 12.81 -12.84
C GLY A 2 12.77 13.09 -12.38
N CYS A 3 12.53 14.14 -11.60
CA CYS A 3 11.21 14.47 -11.07
C CYS A 3 10.28 15.01 -12.15
N THR A 4 9.26 14.23 -12.49
CA THR A 4 8.24 14.58 -13.49
C THR A 4 6.92 14.87 -12.78
N ASN A 5 6.53 16.16 -12.71
CA ASN A 5 5.23 16.57 -12.14
C ASN A 5 4.40 17.19 -13.27
N TYR A 6 3.83 16.33 -14.12
CA TYR A 6 3.02 16.72 -15.27
C TYR A 6 1.93 15.67 -15.54
N GLY A 7 1.05 15.92 -16.51
CA GLY A 7 -0.01 14.99 -16.92
C GLY A 7 -1.40 15.45 -16.48
N ALA A 8 -2.27 14.50 -16.12
CA ALA A 8 -3.65 14.75 -15.66
C ALA A 8 -3.78 15.73 -14.48
N HIS A 9 -2.69 15.98 -13.75
CA HIS A 9 -2.64 16.74 -12.50
C HIS A 9 -2.52 18.28 -12.67
N ASN A 10 -3.08 18.83 -13.76
CA ASN A 10 -3.15 20.27 -14.10
C ASN A 10 -1.93 21.11 -13.71
N VAL A 11 -0.86 21.00 -14.50
CA VAL A 11 0.22 21.98 -14.47
C VAL A 11 -0.32 23.34 -14.94
N HIS A 12 -0.41 24.31 -14.02
CA HIS A 12 -0.83 25.66 -14.38
C HIS A 12 0.31 26.44 -15.06
N VAL A 13 1.51 26.42 -14.46
CA VAL A 13 2.72 27.06 -14.99
C VAL A 13 3.97 26.29 -14.56
N SER A 14 5.05 26.45 -15.32
CA SER A 14 6.36 25.85 -15.05
C SER A 14 7.26 26.78 -14.22
N ILE A 15 7.78 26.27 -13.10
CA ILE A 15 8.74 26.97 -12.25
C ILE A 15 10.13 26.32 -12.37
N PRO A 16 11.16 27.05 -12.84
CA PRO A 16 12.52 26.51 -12.90
C PRO A 16 13.07 26.17 -11.51
N SER A 17 13.57 24.95 -11.36
CA SER A 17 14.12 24.42 -10.11
C SER A 17 15.34 23.52 -10.39
N ARG A 18 16.23 23.40 -9.40
CA ARG A 18 17.39 22.50 -9.42
C ARG A 18 17.08 21.16 -8.71
N SER A 19 15.95 21.06 -8.02
CA SER A 19 15.42 19.89 -7.30
C SER A 19 13.97 19.58 -7.75
N CYS A 20 13.25 18.73 -7.02
CA CYS A 20 11.88 18.32 -7.33
C CYS A 20 10.85 19.44 -7.00
N SER A 21 9.56 19.12 -7.11
CA SER A 21 8.44 20.07 -6.94
C SER A 21 8.49 20.87 -5.62
N SER A 22 9.12 20.37 -4.56
CA SER A 22 9.26 21.08 -3.30
C SER A 22 10.07 22.39 -3.41
N GLU A 23 11.17 22.41 -4.18
CA GLU A 23 11.93 23.66 -4.40
C GLU A 23 11.20 24.60 -5.36
N ALA A 24 10.57 24.04 -6.41
CA ALA A 24 9.72 24.79 -7.33
C ALA A 24 8.59 25.53 -6.57
N THR A 25 7.97 24.88 -5.58
CA THR A 25 6.95 25.48 -4.71
C THR A 25 7.49 26.71 -3.97
N GLY A 26 8.62 26.59 -3.29
CA GLY A 26 9.22 27.71 -2.56
C GLY A 26 9.61 28.88 -3.48
N ARG A 27 10.11 28.60 -4.69
CA ARG A 27 10.40 29.61 -5.71
C ARG A 27 9.13 30.29 -6.21
N GLY A 28 8.08 29.52 -6.50
CA GLY A 28 6.78 30.01 -6.93
C GLY A 28 6.15 30.94 -5.88
N SER A 29 6.21 30.58 -4.59
CA SER A 29 5.74 31.44 -3.50
C SER A 29 6.49 32.78 -3.45
N GLY A 30 7.81 32.78 -3.67
CA GLY A 30 8.60 34.00 -3.76
C GLY A 30 8.20 34.89 -4.94
N MET A 31 7.90 34.29 -6.10
CA MET A 31 7.42 35.02 -7.28
C MET A 31 6.02 35.62 -7.05
N ALA A 32 5.11 34.87 -6.41
CA ALA A 32 3.78 35.35 -6.04
C ALA A 32 3.87 36.54 -5.07
N ALA A 33 4.81 36.48 -4.11
CA ALA A 33 5.03 37.57 -3.17
C ALA A 33 5.47 38.87 -3.86
N LEU A 34 6.24 38.81 -4.95
CA LEU A 34 6.60 39.99 -5.75
C LEU A 34 5.38 40.64 -6.42
N ILE A 35 4.49 39.83 -6.99
CA ILE A 35 3.23 40.29 -7.61
C ILE A 35 2.36 41.00 -6.55
N VAL A 36 2.15 40.35 -5.41
CA VAL A 36 1.34 40.90 -4.31
C VAL A 36 1.96 42.18 -3.73
N ALA A 37 3.28 42.23 -3.55
CA ALA A 37 3.98 43.42 -3.06
C ALA A 37 3.80 44.60 -4.03
N GLN A 38 3.89 44.37 -5.33
CA GLN A 38 3.67 45.43 -6.31
C GLN A 38 2.21 45.89 -6.33
N ALA A 39 1.25 44.98 -6.23
CA ALA A 39 -0.16 45.36 -6.14
C ALA A 39 -0.44 46.25 -4.91
N LYS A 40 0.15 45.92 -3.75
CA LYS A 40 0.07 46.77 -2.54
C LYS A 40 0.66 48.16 -2.80
N ASN A 41 1.81 48.26 -3.46
CA ASN A 41 2.39 49.56 -3.83
C ASN A 41 1.46 50.38 -4.74
N LEU A 42 0.72 49.74 -5.64
CA LEU A 42 -0.24 50.41 -6.51
C LEU A 42 -1.48 50.86 -5.73
N VAL A 43 -1.96 50.05 -4.78
CA VAL A 43 -3.04 50.44 -3.86
C VAL A 43 -2.64 51.66 -3.02
N ASP A 44 -1.45 51.65 -2.44
CA ASP A 44 -0.93 52.78 -1.64
C ASP A 44 -0.80 54.06 -2.45
N ARG A 45 -0.58 53.94 -3.77
CA ARG A 45 -0.51 55.06 -4.72
C ARG A 45 -1.88 55.42 -5.32
N ALA A 46 -2.96 54.77 -4.90
CA ALA A 46 -4.31 54.90 -5.47
C ALA A 46 -4.39 54.62 -6.99
N LEU A 47 -3.50 53.77 -7.50
CA LEU A 47 -3.47 53.30 -8.90
C LEU A 47 -4.18 51.94 -9.07
N LEU A 48 -4.51 51.28 -7.96
CA LEU A 48 -5.29 50.06 -7.90
C LEU A 48 -6.20 50.13 -6.67
N SER A 49 -7.41 49.58 -6.74
CA SER A 49 -8.27 49.42 -5.57
C SER A 49 -7.98 48.10 -4.88
N ASN A 50 -8.37 47.95 -3.60
CA ASN A 50 -8.42 46.62 -3.01
C ASN A 50 -9.49 45.76 -3.72
N HIS A 51 -9.25 44.45 -3.73
CA HIS A 51 -10.20 43.46 -4.19
C HIS A 51 -11.46 43.52 -3.32
N PRO A 52 -12.67 43.65 -3.91
CA PRO A 52 -13.87 44.02 -3.18
C PRO A 52 -14.40 42.93 -2.24
N VAL A 53 -14.04 41.67 -2.46
CA VAL A 53 -14.50 40.54 -1.63
C VAL A 53 -13.52 40.24 -0.50
N THR A 54 -12.23 40.17 -0.81
CA THR A 54 -11.19 39.76 0.14
C THR A 54 -10.61 40.94 0.93
N GLY A 55 -10.80 42.17 0.47
CA GLY A 55 -10.21 43.37 1.07
C GLY A 55 -8.68 43.50 0.90
N THR A 56 -8.04 42.51 0.29
CA THR A 56 -6.60 42.48 -0.04
C THR A 56 -6.32 43.20 -1.35
N ALA A 57 -5.04 43.49 -1.66
CA ALA A 57 -4.67 44.13 -2.93
C ALA A 57 -5.04 43.26 -4.15
N LEU A 58 -4.86 41.95 -4.05
CA LEU A 58 -5.25 40.92 -5.02
C LEU A 58 -5.88 39.72 -4.30
N SER A 59 -6.76 38.99 -4.98
CA SER A 59 -7.17 37.65 -4.57
C SER A 59 -6.13 36.59 -4.97
N ALA A 60 -6.24 35.37 -4.42
CA ALA A 60 -5.40 34.25 -4.85
C ALA A 60 -5.68 33.85 -6.31
N ASN A 61 -6.94 33.95 -6.76
CA ASN A 61 -7.31 33.64 -8.14
C ASN A 61 -6.70 34.68 -9.11
N GLU A 62 -6.78 35.98 -8.81
CA GLU A 62 -6.12 37.02 -9.62
C GLU A 62 -4.62 36.75 -9.78
N VAL A 63 -3.93 36.31 -8.72
CA VAL A 63 -2.50 35.93 -8.79
C VAL A 63 -2.27 34.72 -9.71
N LYS A 64 -3.10 33.67 -9.59
CA LYS A 64 -3.07 32.49 -10.48
C LYS A 64 -3.25 32.91 -11.95
N GLN A 65 -4.21 33.79 -12.24
CA GLN A 65 -4.47 34.26 -13.60
C GLN A 65 -3.34 35.12 -14.16
N ILE A 66 -2.72 35.99 -13.34
CA ILE A 66 -1.55 36.79 -13.73
C ILE A 66 -0.38 35.88 -14.11
N PHE A 67 -0.16 34.79 -13.38
CA PHE A 67 0.90 33.82 -13.73
C PHE A 67 0.70 33.23 -15.12
N ALA A 68 -0.52 32.77 -15.44
CA ALA A 68 -0.84 32.24 -16.76
C ALA A 68 -0.70 33.31 -17.86
N ALA A 69 -1.32 34.48 -17.66
CA ALA A 69 -1.37 35.54 -18.66
C ALA A 69 0.00 36.17 -19.00
N THR A 70 1.01 35.95 -18.15
CA THR A 70 2.35 36.48 -18.35
C THR A 70 3.41 35.42 -18.55
N ALA A 71 3.06 34.13 -18.57
CA ALA A 71 4.02 33.06 -18.79
C ALA A 71 4.67 33.15 -20.19
N ASP A 72 5.96 32.83 -20.25
CA ASP A 72 6.66 32.60 -21.51
C ASP A 72 6.29 31.19 -22.00
N ASP A 73 5.53 31.11 -23.10
CA ASP A 73 5.13 29.83 -23.70
C ASP A 73 6.35 28.96 -24.05
N ILE A 74 6.25 27.66 -23.79
CA ILE A 74 7.27 26.66 -24.09
C ILE A 74 6.74 25.78 -25.23
N ASP A 75 7.10 26.12 -26.46
CA ASP A 75 6.65 25.40 -27.66
C ASP A 75 7.82 24.68 -28.37
N PHE A 76 7.79 23.35 -28.34
CA PHE A 76 8.72 22.47 -29.05
C PHE A 76 8.10 21.74 -30.25
N SER A 77 6.89 22.12 -30.69
CA SER A 77 6.17 21.48 -31.80
C SER A 77 6.97 21.42 -33.11
N GLY A 78 7.99 22.27 -33.27
CA GLY A 78 8.88 22.30 -34.44
C GLY A 78 10.12 21.39 -34.40
N ASN A 79 10.57 20.91 -33.22
CA ASN A 79 11.72 19.99 -33.09
C ASN A 79 11.90 19.43 -31.66
N LEU A 80 11.64 18.14 -31.49
CA LEU A 80 11.84 17.42 -30.22
C LEU A 80 13.29 16.98 -29.99
N ALA A 81 14.18 17.04 -30.99
CA ALA A 81 15.56 16.56 -30.86
C ALA A 81 16.40 17.45 -29.94
N LEU A 82 16.98 16.88 -28.88
CA LEU A 82 17.95 17.57 -28.04
C LEU A 82 19.35 17.51 -28.67
N SER A 83 19.87 18.67 -29.08
CA SER A 83 21.28 18.85 -29.42
C SER A 83 22.11 18.82 -28.13
N THR A 84 22.56 17.65 -27.72
CA THR A 84 23.47 17.52 -26.59
C THR A 84 24.86 17.11 -27.08
N SER A 85 25.84 17.96 -26.81
CA SER A 85 27.25 17.68 -27.11
C SER A 85 27.84 16.72 -26.07
N GLY A 86 27.65 15.41 -26.26
CA GLY A 86 28.36 14.38 -25.50
C GLY A 86 27.64 13.04 -25.47
N SER A 87 28.15 12.03 -26.19
CA SER A 87 27.70 10.65 -26.01
C SER A 87 28.42 10.02 -24.80
N VAL A 88 27.65 9.45 -23.87
CA VAL A 88 28.20 8.48 -22.91
C VAL A 88 27.96 7.12 -23.54
N LYS A 89 29.05 6.48 -23.98
CA LYS A 89 28.98 5.13 -24.57
C LYS A 89 29.15 4.12 -23.45
N PHE A 90 28.06 3.46 -23.05
CA PHE A 90 28.16 2.21 -22.32
C PHE A 90 28.45 1.11 -23.34
N GLY A 91 29.56 0.38 -23.24
CA GLY A 91 30.06 -0.52 -24.29
C GLY A 91 29.13 -1.67 -24.74
N PHE A 92 27.94 -1.79 -24.12
CA PHE A 92 26.89 -2.77 -24.39
C PHE A 92 25.52 -2.14 -24.71
N LEU A 93 25.34 -0.82 -24.61
CA LEU A 93 24.12 -0.10 -25.00
C LEU A 93 24.39 0.76 -26.24
N SER A 94 23.39 0.93 -27.11
CA SER A 94 23.43 1.90 -28.20
C SER A 94 23.56 3.34 -27.67
N ASP A 95 23.91 4.30 -28.54
CA ASP A 95 23.95 5.72 -28.16
C ASP A 95 22.57 6.16 -27.62
N LEU A 96 22.49 6.57 -26.35
CA LEU A 96 21.27 7.10 -25.73
C LEU A 96 20.96 8.50 -26.32
N THR A 97 19.76 8.72 -26.84
CA THR A 97 19.35 9.94 -27.56
C THR A 97 18.16 10.64 -26.92
N SER A 98 18.43 11.70 -26.15
CA SER A 98 17.36 12.38 -25.43
C SER A 98 16.44 13.18 -26.35
N THR A 99 15.15 13.21 -26.02
CA THR A 99 14.16 14.08 -26.67
C THR A 99 13.54 15.03 -25.66
N ARG A 100 13.05 16.18 -26.13
CA ARG A 100 12.26 17.10 -25.29
C ARG A 100 10.87 16.52 -25.11
N PHE A 101 10.23 16.81 -23.97
CA PHE A 101 8.80 16.58 -23.83
C PHE A 101 8.04 17.30 -24.94
N PRO A 102 7.04 16.65 -25.57
CA PRO A 102 6.15 17.30 -26.52
C PRO A 102 5.50 18.54 -25.90
N SER A 103 5.24 19.55 -26.72
CA SER A 103 4.49 20.76 -26.35
C SER A 103 3.93 21.41 -27.60
N HIS A 104 2.97 22.29 -27.41
CA HIS A 104 2.32 23.04 -28.48
C HIS A 104 1.99 24.45 -28.01
N PRO A 105 1.70 25.40 -28.92
CA PRO A 105 1.33 26.75 -28.52
C PRO A 105 0.20 26.78 -27.49
N GLY A 106 0.37 27.56 -26.43
CA GLY A 106 -0.61 27.72 -25.36
C GLY A 106 -0.43 26.73 -24.20
N ARG A 107 -1.53 26.39 -23.51
CA ARG A 107 -1.47 25.46 -22.38
C ARG A 107 -1.28 24.03 -22.88
N ASP A 108 -0.28 23.32 -22.36
CA ASP A 108 -0.10 21.87 -22.56
C ASP A 108 0.08 21.11 -21.23
N LYS A 109 0.05 19.77 -21.27
CA LYS A 109 0.13 18.92 -20.07
C LYS A 109 1.49 18.90 -19.38
N TYR A 110 2.58 19.24 -20.08
CA TYR A 110 3.95 19.16 -19.57
C TYR A 110 4.42 20.47 -18.93
N PHE A 111 4.00 21.61 -19.50
CA PHE A 111 4.50 22.93 -19.14
C PHE A 111 3.42 23.90 -18.66
N GLY A 112 2.14 23.51 -18.73
CA GLY A 112 1.02 24.42 -18.45
C GLY A 112 1.00 25.57 -19.45
N TYR A 113 0.74 26.80 -19.01
CA TYR A 113 0.88 28.00 -19.86
C TYR A 113 2.34 28.39 -20.16
N GLY A 114 3.32 27.58 -19.74
CA GLY A 114 4.74 27.83 -19.95
C GLY A 114 5.47 28.31 -18.70
N ARG A 115 6.66 28.89 -18.89
CA ARG A 115 7.55 29.30 -17.79
C ARG A 115 7.08 30.63 -17.20
N VAL A 116 6.99 30.71 -15.87
CA VAL A 116 6.67 31.98 -15.19
C VAL A 116 7.65 33.10 -15.55
N ASN A 117 7.10 34.24 -15.98
CA ASN A 117 7.84 35.49 -16.20
C ASN A 117 7.51 36.52 -15.11
N ALA A 118 8.23 36.43 -13.99
CA ALA A 118 7.96 37.29 -12.83
C ALA A 118 8.18 38.79 -13.09
N ASP A 119 9.09 39.18 -14.00
CA ASP A 119 9.30 40.59 -14.35
C ASP A 119 8.08 41.14 -15.12
N GLN A 120 7.58 40.40 -16.11
CA GLN A 120 6.38 40.77 -16.84
C GLN A 120 5.16 40.83 -15.90
N ALA A 121 4.95 39.82 -15.07
CA ALA A 121 3.86 39.76 -14.08
C ALA A 121 3.82 41.01 -13.18
N VAL A 122 4.98 41.51 -12.75
CA VAL A 122 5.08 42.70 -11.90
C VAL A 122 4.89 44.00 -12.70
N ARG A 123 5.46 44.10 -13.91
CA ARG A 123 5.44 45.33 -14.73
C ARG A 123 4.09 45.62 -15.35
N THR A 124 3.35 44.59 -15.74
CA THR A 124 2.08 44.75 -16.46
C THR A 124 0.91 44.99 -15.52
N LEU A 125 1.10 44.91 -14.20
CA LEU A 125 0.01 44.94 -13.23
C LEU A 125 -0.71 46.30 -13.19
N SER A 126 -2.00 46.30 -13.54
CA SER A 126 -2.89 47.46 -13.52
C SER A 126 -4.35 47.02 -13.47
N ALA A 127 -5.27 47.93 -13.14
CA ALA A 127 -6.71 47.64 -13.14
C ALA A 127 -7.25 47.19 -14.52
N ASN A 128 -6.55 47.47 -15.62
CA ASN A 128 -6.97 47.15 -16.98
C ASN A 128 -6.34 45.86 -17.54
N THR A 129 -5.39 45.26 -16.81
CA THR A 129 -4.59 44.13 -17.27
C THR A 129 -4.67 42.92 -16.35
N ILE A 130 -5.20 43.08 -15.13
CA ILE A 130 -5.52 41.96 -14.25
C ILE A 130 -6.65 41.16 -14.90
N PRO A 131 -6.45 39.87 -15.22
CA PRO A 131 -7.50 39.06 -15.84
C PRO A 131 -8.69 38.83 -14.89
N PRO A 132 -9.89 38.54 -15.43
CA PRO A 132 -11.03 38.13 -14.60
C PRO A 132 -10.74 36.81 -13.88
N GLU A 133 -11.49 36.54 -12.81
CA GLU A 133 -11.38 35.31 -12.03
C GLU A 133 -12.18 34.18 -12.69
N ALA A 134 -11.55 33.01 -12.76
CA ALA A 134 -12.14 31.74 -13.19
C ALA A 134 -11.68 30.64 -12.22
N ASP A 135 -12.62 29.89 -11.65
CA ASP A 135 -12.31 28.81 -10.71
C ASP A 135 -13.31 27.66 -10.85
N LEU A 136 -12.82 26.43 -11.02
CA LEU A 136 -13.62 25.20 -11.05
C LEU A 136 -13.56 24.49 -9.71
N LEU A 137 -14.69 24.35 -9.01
CA LEU A 137 -14.78 23.72 -7.70
C LEU A 137 -15.22 22.25 -7.79
N THR A 138 -16.31 21.95 -8.51
CA THR A 138 -16.78 20.57 -8.72
C THR A 138 -16.95 20.23 -10.20
N PRO A 139 -16.77 18.96 -10.62
CA PRO A 139 -16.39 17.79 -9.81
C PRO A 139 -15.02 17.94 -9.13
N GLY A 140 -14.78 17.11 -8.11
CA GLY A 140 -13.49 17.07 -7.43
C GLY A 140 -12.39 16.65 -8.40
N TRP A 141 -11.15 17.01 -8.07
CA TRP A 141 -10.00 16.37 -8.71
C TRP A 141 -10.08 14.87 -8.46
N PHE A 142 -9.72 14.07 -9.47
CA PHE A 142 -9.67 12.61 -9.38
C PHE A 142 -11.01 11.89 -9.25
N ASN A 143 -12.13 12.61 -9.32
CA ASN A 143 -13.44 11.97 -9.38
C ASN A 143 -13.53 11.07 -10.62
N ASN A 144 -13.80 9.78 -10.39
CA ASN A 144 -14.29 8.88 -11.41
C ASN A 144 -15.82 8.97 -11.47
N LEU A 145 -16.35 9.56 -12.54
CA LEU A 145 -17.79 9.78 -12.72
C LEU A 145 -18.38 8.61 -13.49
N ASP A 146 -19.23 7.82 -12.83
CA ASP A 146 -19.93 6.73 -13.50
C ASP A 146 -21.12 7.25 -14.33
N PRO A 147 -21.06 7.17 -15.67
CA PRO A 147 -22.11 7.67 -16.55
C PRO A 147 -23.42 6.88 -16.48
N THR A 148 -23.41 5.67 -15.91
CA THR A 148 -24.59 4.81 -15.76
C THR A 148 -25.39 5.13 -14.50
N SER A 149 -24.69 5.44 -13.40
CA SER A 149 -25.32 5.76 -12.11
C SER A 149 -25.56 7.26 -11.92
N THR A 150 -24.69 8.12 -12.46
CA THR A 150 -24.78 9.59 -12.34
C THR A 150 -24.78 10.27 -13.72
N PRO A 151 -25.86 10.17 -14.52
CA PRO A 151 -25.85 10.63 -15.92
C PRO A 151 -25.75 12.15 -16.10
N MET A 152 -26.01 12.93 -15.04
CA MET A 152 -25.93 14.39 -15.04
C MET A 152 -25.16 14.90 -13.83
N VAL A 153 -24.20 15.80 -14.05
CA VAL A 153 -23.29 16.31 -13.04
C VAL A 153 -23.35 17.83 -13.00
N ALA A 154 -23.57 18.39 -11.81
CA ALA A 154 -23.48 19.83 -11.61
C ALA A 154 -22.01 20.27 -11.55
N VAL A 155 -21.61 21.15 -12.46
CA VAL A 155 -20.29 21.78 -12.44
C VAL A 155 -20.42 23.07 -11.65
N THR A 156 -19.70 23.17 -10.53
CA THR A 156 -19.71 24.37 -9.68
C THR A 156 -18.38 25.08 -9.73
N GLY A 157 -18.41 26.38 -9.48
CA GLY A 157 -17.22 27.22 -9.54
C GLY A 157 -17.52 28.68 -9.26
N SER A 158 -16.58 29.54 -9.62
CA SER A 158 -16.73 30.99 -9.52
C SER A 158 -16.29 31.70 -10.80
N THR A 159 -16.99 32.79 -11.12
CA THR A 159 -16.67 33.68 -12.24
C THR A 159 -16.87 35.13 -11.82
N ALA A 160 -15.85 35.96 -12.01
CA ALA A 160 -15.96 37.38 -11.70
C ALA A 160 -15.01 38.24 -12.53
N ALA A 161 -15.37 39.52 -12.72
CA ALA A 161 -14.49 40.53 -13.28
C ALA A 161 -14.56 41.78 -12.40
N TYR A 162 -14.15 41.63 -11.13
CA TYR A 162 -14.31 42.67 -10.11
C TYR A 162 -13.61 43.99 -10.46
N ARG A 163 -12.51 43.94 -11.22
CA ARG A 163 -11.80 45.12 -11.73
C ARG A 163 -12.59 45.89 -12.78
N ARG A 164 -13.61 45.26 -13.36
CA ARG A 164 -14.35 45.71 -14.55
C ARG A 164 -15.85 45.82 -14.29
N ALA A 165 -16.23 46.13 -13.05
CA ALA A 165 -17.63 46.21 -12.63
C ALA A 165 -18.46 44.94 -12.96
N ASN A 166 -17.79 43.78 -13.02
CA ASN A 166 -18.37 42.50 -13.41
C ASN A 166 -19.02 42.49 -14.81
N VAL A 167 -18.47 43.25 -15.75
CA VAL A 167 -18.81 43.11 -17.17
C VAL A 167 -17.91 42.04 -17.80
N TYR A 168 -18.45 40.85 -18.01
CA TYR A 168 -17.73 39.71 -18.58
C TYR A 168 -18.66 38.73 -19.28
N SER A 169 -18.10 37.81 -20.05
CA SER A 169 -18.79 36.60 -20.52
C SER A 169 -18.03 35.37 -20.06
N TYR A 170 -18.69 34.22 -19.97
CA TYR A 170 -17.99 32.97 -19.70
C TYR A 170 -18.48 31.82 -20.57
N THR A 171 -17.60 30.87 -20.80
CA THR A 171 -17.90 29.56 -21.39
C THR A 171 -17.38 28.45 -20.49
N LEU A 172 -18.18 27.40 -20.35
CA LEU A 172 -17.84 26.15 -19.67
C LEU A 172 -18.00 25.02 -20.69
N GLU A 173 -16.89 24.32 -20.94
CA GLU A 173 -16.79 23.30 -22.00
C GLU A 173 -16.00 22.08 -21.50
N TYR A 174 -16.08 20.97 -22.24
CA TYR A 174 -15.20 19.82 -22.02
C TYR A 174 -14.44 19.42 -23.30
N GLY A 175 -13.27 18.82 -23.13
CA GLY A 175 -12.49 18.20 -24.21
C GLY A 175 -12.03 16.81 -23.80
N CYS A 176 -11.95 15.89 -24.76
CA CYS A 176 -11.50 14.52 -24.51
C CYS A 176 -9.99 14.47 -24.24
N GLY A 177 -9.58 13.68 -23.26
CA GLY A 177 -8.18 13.56 -22.84
C GLY A 177 -7.76 14.62 -21.80
N VAL A 178 -6.49 14.55 -21.42
CA VAL A 178 -5.86 15.49 -20.46
C VAL A 178 -5.31 16.76 -21.12
N ASP A 179 -5.00 16.67 -22.41
CA ASP A 179 -4.47 17.79 -23.20
C ASP A 179 -5.23 18.01 -24.51
N PRO A 180 -6.55 18.25 -24.46
CA PRO A 180 -7.34 18.49 -25.65
C PRO A 180 -6.86 19.77 -26.37
N VAL A 181 -6.56 19.63 -27.66
CA VAL A 181 -6.23 20.76 -28.52
C VAL A 181 -7.36 21.78 -28.55
N THR A 182 -7.06 23.05 -28.81
CA THR A 182 -8.06 24.14 -28.73
C THR A 182 -9.31 23.90 -29.60
N SER A 183 -9.19 23.14 -30.70
CA SER A 183 -10.29 22.77 -31.59
C SER A 183 -11.20 21.63 -31.08
N GLU A 184 -10.81 20.92 -30.02
CA GLU A 184 -11.71 20.02 -29.27
C GLU A 184 -12.77 20.85 -28.52
N TYR A 185 -12.34 21.97 -27.95
CA TYR A 185 -13.26 22.89 -27.31
C TYR A 185 -14.07 23.66 -28.35
N GLY A 186 -15.39 23.71 -28.16
CA GLY A 186 -16.33 24.29 -29.12
C GLY A 186 -16.84 23.31 -30.19
N ARG A 187 -16.50 22.02 -30.09
CA ARG A 187 -17.17 20.96 -30.87
C ARG A 187 -18.68 20.93 -30.56
N PRO A 188 -19.54 20.60 -31.55
CA PRO A 188 -20.97 20.43 -31.29
C PRO A 188 -21.18 19.39 -30.18
N GLY A 189 -21.86 19.77 -29.09
CA GLY A 189 -22.09 18.90 -27.93
C GLY A 189 -21.15 19.12 -26.74
N HIS A 190 -20.02 19.81 -26.92
CA HIS A 190 -19.00 20.01 -25.88
C HIS A 190 -19.20 21.26 -25.02
N LEU A 191 -20.14 22.15 -25.39
CA LEU A 191 -20.53 23.29 -24.58
C LEU A 191 -21.48 22.84 -23.47
N ILE A 192 -21.06 22.97 -22.22
CA ILE A 192 -21.87 22.66 -21.03
C ILE A 192 -22.75 23.87 -20.68
N ALA A 193 -22.14 25.06 -20.63
CA ALA A 193 -22.84 26.30 -20.33
C ALA A 193 -22.08 27.52 -20.86
N GLY A 194 -22.79 28.63 -21.01
CA GLY A 194 -22.18 29.93 -21.25
C GLY A 194 -23.16 31.04 -20.96
N ALA A 195 -22.65 32.19 -20.51
CA ALA A 195 -23.47 33.35 -20.22
C ALA A 195 -22.84 34.65 -20.72
N THR A 196 -23.72 35.59 -21.09
CA THR A 196 -23.41 37.00 -21.35
C THR A 196 -23.44 37.82 -20.05
N PRO A 197 -22.97 39.08 -20.01
CA PRO A 197 -22.72 39.82 -18.77
C PRO A 197 -23.87 39.79 -17.76
N GLY A 198 -23.55 39.38 -16.53
CA GLY A 198 -24.46 39.21 -15.40
C GLY A 198 -23.77 39.42 -14.05
N ALA A 199 -24.45 39.07 -12.95
CA ALA A 199 -23.84 39.13 -11.61
C ALA A 199 -22.67 38.13 -11.48
N ALA A 200 -21.68 38.42 -10.64
CA ALA A 200 -20.62 37.46 -10.31
C ALA A 200 -21.24 36.17 -9.76
N ILE A 201 -20.75 35.02 -10.23
CA ILE A 201 -21.09 33.72 -9.64
C ILE A 201 -20.02 33.44 -8.59
N ASN A 202 -20.44 33.34 -7.33
CA ASN A 202 -19.54 33.04 -6.23
C ASN A 202 -19.91 31.66 -5.64
N ALA A 203 -19.02 30.68 -5.85
CA ALA A 203 -19.16 29.29 -5.40
C ALA A 203 -20.55 28.68 -5.73
N GLY A 204 -20.98 28.77 -6.98
CA GLY A 204 -22.30 28.35 -7.45
C GLY A 204 -22.25 27.39 -8.65
N VAL A 205 -23.43 26.93 -9.09
CA VAL A 205 -23.56 26.07 -10.28
C VAL A 205 -23.31 26.91 -11.53
N LEU A 206 -22.27 26.57 -12.29
CA LEU A 206 -21.91 27.19 -13.57
C LEU A 206 -22.68 26.58 -14.74
N GLY A 207 -22.97 25.28 -14.64
CA GLY A 207 -23.69 24.50 -15.65
C GLY A 207 -23.99 23.07 -15.17
N THR A 208 -24.85 22.36 -15.90
CA THR A 208 -25.14 20.94 -15.66
C THR A 208 -24.69 20.13 -16.86
N TRP A 209 -23.72 19.25 -16.65
CA TRP A 209 -23.09 18.44 -17.68
C TRP A 209 -23.76 17.07 -17.79
N THR A 210 -24.16 16.67 -18.99
CA THR A 210 -24.70 15.33 -19.25
C THR A 210 -23.55 14.42 -19.69
N ILE A 211 -23.25 13.38 -18.91
CA ILE A 211 -22.06 12.54 -19.11
C ILE A 211 -22.35 11.20 -19.79
N SER A 212 -23.63 10.80 -19.91
CA SER A 212 -24.02 9.49 -20.42
C SER A 212 -23.56 9.19 -21.86
N GLY A 213 -23.25 10.20 -22.66
CA GLY A 213 -22.73 10.07 -24.03
C GLY A 213 -21.22 10.24 -24.17
N VAL A 214 -20.52 10.65 -23.11
CA VAL A 214 -19.12 11.10 -23.18
C VAL A 214 -18.17 9.96 -23.54
N THR A 215 -18.40 8.75 -23.02
CA THR A 215 -17.57 7.58 -23.34
C THR A 215 -17.57 7.26 -24.84
N ALA A 216 -18.73 7.36 -25.48
CA ALA A 216 -18.87 7.13 -26.93
C ALA A 216 -18.31 8.31 -27.75
N ASP A 217 -18.52 9.54 -27.28
CA ASP A 217 -18.04 10.77 -27.90
C ASP A 217 -16.51 10.86 -27.92
N CYS A 218 -15.86 10.52 -26.80
CA CYS A 218 -14.41 10.49 -26.67
C CYS A 218 -13.76 9.19 -27.15
N ALA A 219 -14.56 8.23 -27.63
CA ALA A 219 -14.09 6.93 -28.12
C ALA A 219 -13.16 6.19 -27.15
N PHE A 220 -13.46 6.24 -25.85
CA PHE A 220 -12.68 5.52 -24.85
C PHE A 220 -12.76 4.00 -25.13
N ASN A 221 -11.63 3.36 -25.44
CA ASN A 221 -11.58 1.93 -25.72
C ASN A 221 -11.09 1.17 -24.50
N ALA A 222 -11.98 0.43 -23.84
CA ALA A 222 -11.67 -0.37 -22.66
C ALA A 222 -10.89 -1.66 -22.97
N VAL A 223 -10.74 -2.06 -24.25
CA VAL A 223 -10.28 -3.42 -24.63
C VAL A 223 -8.76 -3.52 -24.82
N THR A 224 -8.04 -2.40 -24.90
CA THR A 224 -6.58 -2.39 -25.04
C THR A 224 -6.03 -1.20 -24.29
N LEU A 225 -5.62 -1.40 -23.04
CA LEU A 225 -4.76 -0.47 -22.30
C LEU A 225 -3.31 -0.89 -22.61
N PRO A 226 -2.58 -0.18 -23.50
CA PRO A 226 -1.23 -0.58 -23.83
C PRO A 226 -0.33 -0.21 -22.65
N VAL A 227 0.22 -1.22 -21.99
CA VAL A 227 1.11 -1.10 -20.82
C VAL A 227 2.44 -0.38 -21.16
N ALA A 228 2.68 -0.04 -22.42
CA ALA A 228 4.01 0.30 -22.95
C ALA A 228 4.36 1.80 -23.03
N ASP A 229 3.44 2.75 -22.77
CA ASP A 229 3.76 4.19 -22.92
C ASP A 229 3.02 5.08 -21.91
N ARG A 230 3.77 5.69 -20.98
CA ARG A 230 3.26 6.58 -19.93
C ARG A 230 2.34 7.68 -20.48
N ASP A 231 2.61 8.17 -21.68
CA ASP A 231 1.85 9.26 -22.31
C ASP A 231 0.49 8.82 -22.86
N GLN A 232 0.25 7.52 -23.05
CA GLN A 232 -1.03 6.97 -23.53
C GLN A 232 -2.03 6.69 -22.40
N PHE A 233 -1.56 6.47 -21.16
CA PHE A 233 -2.42 6.22 -20.00
C PHE A 233 -3.19 7.44 -19.54
N ASP A 234 -2.52 8.60 -19.58
CA ASP A 234 -3.07 9.92 -19.27
C ASP A 234 -4.37 10.22 -20.05
N GLU A 235 -4.57 9.59 -21.22
CA GLU A 235 -5.71 9.83 -22.11
C GLU A 235 -6.89 8.87 -21.88
N VAL A 236 -6.74 7.83 -21.05
CA VAL A 236 -7.77 6.78 -20.86
C VAL A 236 -8.84 7.28 -19.89
N PHE A 237 -10.10 7.31 -20.34
CA PHE A 237 -11.29 7.77 -19.61
C PHE A 237 -11.29 9.24 -19.16
N ASN A 238 -10.20 9.97 -19.38
CA ASN A 238 -10.02 11.32 -18.90
C ASN A 238 -10.65 12.37 -19.81
N VAL A 239 -11.19 13.40 -19.18
CA VAL A 239 -11.84 14.55 -19.81
C VAL A 239 -11.38 15.81 -19.10
N THR A 240 -11.04 16.84 -19.87
CA THR A 240 -10.67 18.15 -19.33
C THR A 240 -11.86 19.10 -19.41
N LEU A 241 -12.36 19.53 -18.26
CA LEU A 241 -13.27 20.68 -18.14
C LEU A 241 -12.47 21.98 -18.28
N ARG A 242 -13.02 22.95 -18.99
CA ARG A 242 -12.43 24.29 -19.14
C ARG A 242 -13.46 25.37 -18.88
N LEU A 243 -13.14 26.26 -17.95
CA LEU A 243 -13.87 27.48 -17.68
C LEU A 243 -13.06 28.67 -18.20
N ARG A 244 -13.62 29.42 -19.14
CA ARG A 244 -13.02 30.64 -19.66
C ARG A 244 -13.90 31.84 -19.34
N VAL A 245 -13.33 32.88 -18.76
CA VAL A 245 -13.99 34.14 -18.43
C VAL A 245 -13.30 35.26 -19.18
N THR A 246 -14.06 36.09 -19.90
CA THR A 246 -13.53 37.18 -20.72
C THR A 246 -14.19 38.49 -20.35
N ASP A 247 -13.40 39.47 -19.93
CA ASP A 247 -13.89 40.81 -19.57
C ASP A 247 -14.15 41.69 -20.80
N ASP A 248 -14.67 42.90 -20.59
CA ASP A 248 -14.97 43.89 -21.64
C ASP A 248 -13.74 44.58 -22.26
N LEU A 249 -12.51 44.29 -21.81
CA LEU A 249 -11.27 44.65 -22.52
C LEU A 249 -10.66 43.47 -23.28
N GLY A 250 -11.25 42.28 -23.18
CA GLY A 250 -10.73 41.06 -23.79
C GLY A 250 -9.65 40.38 -22.95
N ASN A 251 -9.46 40.76 -21.68
CA ASN A 251 -8.62 39.98 -20.77
C ASN A 251 -9.30 38.65 -20.48
N VAL A 252 -8.53 37.57 -20.42
CA VAL A 252 -9.03 36.21 -20.25
C VAL A 252 -8.50 35.60 -18.96
N GLY A 253 -9.40 35.18 -18.09
CA GLY A 253 -9.13 34.25 -17.00
C GLY A 253 -9.56 32.85 -17.40
N GLU A 254 -8.78 31.85 -17.06
CA GLU A 254 -9.07 30.46 -17.41
C GLU A 254 -8.74 29.53 -16.23
N ASP A 255 -9.55 28.49 -16.11
CA ASP A 255 -9.27 27.35 -15.25
C ASP A 255 -9.62 26.06 -15.95
N THR A 256 -8.86 25.01 -15.67
CA THR A 256 -9.10 23.67 -16.19
C THR A 256 -9.13 22.64 -15.08
N LYS A 257 -9.89 21.56 -15.30
CA LYS A 257 -9.93 20.45 -14.37
C LYS A 257 -10.08 19.13 -15.12
N VAL A 258 -9.20 18.18 -14.83
CA VAL A 258 -9.29 16.82 -15.36
C VAL A 258 -10.15 15.99 -14.42
N VAL A 259 -11.08 15.24 -15.01
CA VAL A 259 -11.94 14.26 -14.36
C VAL A 259 -12.00 13.01 -15.24
N SER A 260 -12.44 11.88 -14.71
CA SER A 260 -12.65 10.68 -15.52
C SER A 260 -14.13 10.34 -15.64
N VAL A 261 -14.50 9.73 -16.76
CA VAL A 261 -15.84 9.18 -17.00
C VAL A 261 -15.71 7.70 -17.34
N HIS A 262 -15.95 6.84 -16.35
CA HIS A 262 -15.77 5.40 -16.47
C HIS A 262 -16.83 4.64 -15.64
N HIS A 263 -17.33 3.53 -16.20
CA HIS A 263 -18.20 2.60 -15.50
C HIS A 263 -17.50 1.24 -15.47
N ASP A 264 -17.34 0.70 -14.27
CA ASP A 264 -16.83 -0.64 -14.02
C ASP A 264 -17.98 -1.48 -13.45
N PRO A 265 -18.43 -2.53 -14.16
CA PRO A 265 -19.57 -3.34 -13.75
C PRO A 265 -19.28 -4.21 -12.51
N ASP A 266 -18.01 -4.38 -12.14
CA ASP A 266 -17.60 -5.23 -11.03
C ASP A 266 -17.50 -4.45 -9.71
N VAL A 267 -17.77 -3.14 -9.70
CA VAL A 267 -17.74 -2.34 -8.47
C VAL A 267 -18.85 -2.79 -7.51
N HIS A 268 -18.45 -3.14 -6.29
CA HIS A 268 -19.36 -3.62 -5.25
C HIS A 268 -20.40 -2.54 -4.88
N PRO A 269 -21.69 -2.89 -4.74
CA PRO A 269 -22.74 -1.93 -4.41
C PRO A 269 -22.44 -1.12 -3.14
N GLY A 270 -22.55 0.20 -3.25
CA GLY A 270 -22.27 1.13 -2.13
C GLY A 270 -20.93 1.85 -2.26
N PHE A 271 -20.05 1.41 -3.17
CA PHE A 271 -18.76 2.01 -3.49
C PHE A 271 -18.77 2.71 -4.87
N PRO A 272 -17.80 3.61 -5.15
CA PRO A 272 -16.73 4.09 -4.26
C PRO A 272 -17.21 5.05 -3.15
N LYS A 273 -16.41 5.22 -2.10
CA LYS A 273 -16.61 6.19 -1.01
C LYS A 273 -15.51 7.25 -0.99
N TYR A 274 -15.88 8.49 -0.72
CA TYR A 274 -14.93 9.56 -0.46
C TYR A 274 -14.68 9.71 1.04
N LEU A 275 -13.44 9.49 1.48
CA LEU A 275 -13.02 9.44 2.89
C LEU A 275 -12.81 10.82 3.52
N GLN A 276 -13.05 11.91 2.79
CA GLN A 276 -12.87 13.30 3.27
C GLN A 276 -11.44 13.63 3.75
N GLY A 277 -10.45 12.90 3.21
CA GLY A 277 -9.04 13.07 3.52
C GLY A 277 -8.19 12.19 2.61
N SER A 278 -6.88 12.44 2.59
CA SER A 278 -5.94 11.64 1.80
C SER A 278 -5.92 10.20 2.31
N GLY A 279 -6.17 9.22 1.43
CA GLY A 279 -6.16 7.79 1.73
C GLY A 279 -4.75 7.23 1.57
N ASP A 280 -3.82 7.59 2.44
CA ASP A 280 -2.43 7.09 2.37
C ASP A 280 -2.25 5.72 3.04
N SER A 281 -3.21 5.31 3.87
CA SER A 281 -3.15 4.07 4.64
C SER A 281 -3.73 2.89 3.85
N SER A 282 -3.12 1.71 3.97
CA SER A 282 -3.67 0.49 3.37
C SER A 282 -4.85 -0.04 4.20
N PRO A 283 -5.98 -0.41 3.56
CA PRO A 283 -7.13 -0.98 4.24
C PRO A 283 -6.77 -2.28 4.98
N ALA A 284 -7.46 -2.55 6.09
CA ALA A 284 -7.44 -3.81 6.81
C ALA A 284 -8.84 -4.40 6.85
N LEU A 285 -8.95 -5.74 6.81
CA LEU A 285 -10.23 -6.44 6.90
C LEU A 285 -10.33 -7.19 8.23
N ALA A 286 -11.41 -6.98 8.98
CA ALA A 286 -11.67 -7.66 10.25
C ALA A 286 -13.16 -7.57 10.61
N ASP A 287 -13.71 -8.64 11.20
CA ASP A 287 -15.05 -8.64 11.80
C ASP A 287 -15.02 -7.86 13.12
N LEU A 288 -15.26 -6.55 13.07
CA LEU A 288 -15.19 -5.67 14.24
C LEU A 288 -16.47 -5.75 15.07
N ASP A 289 -17.63 -5.90 14.45
CA ASP A 289 -18.92 -5.89 15.16
C ASP A 289 -19.43 -7.29 15.56
N GLY A 290 -18.75 -8.35 15.12
CA GLY A 290 -19.01 -9.74 15.47
C GLY A 290 -20.18 -10.36 14.72
N ASP A 291 -20.60 -9.79 13.59
CA ASP A 291 -21.72 -10.29 12.78
C ASP A 291 -21.35 -11.49 11.89
N GLY A 292 -20.06 -11.83 11.82
CA GLY A 292 -19.53 -12.90 10.97
C GLY A 292 -19.32 -12.47 9.52
N LYS A 293 -19.08 -11.18 9.27
CA LYS A 293 -18.62 -10.58 8.00
C LYS A 293 -17.41 -9.70 8.26
N LEU A 294 -16.57 -9.49 7.24
CA LEU A 294 -15.39 -8.65 7.42
C LEU A 294 -15.76 -7.18 7.21
N ASP A 295 -15.37 -6.32 8.13
CA ASP A 295 -15.45 -4.86 8.01
C ASP A 295 -14.16 -4.28 7.42
N ILE A 296 -14.28 -3.15 6.74
CA ILE A 296 -13.17 -2.41 6.14
C ILE A 296 -12.71 -1.32 7.10
N VAL A 297 -11.48 -1.41 7.59
CA VAL A 297 -10.83 -0.39 8.43
C VAL A 297 -9.82 0.40 7.60
N ILE A 298 -9.94 1.73 7.58
CA ILE A 298 -9.01 2.61 6.85
C ILE A 298 -8.80 3.95 7.54
N ALA A 299 -7.55 4.42 7.57
CA ALA A 299 -7.17 5.72 8.13
C ALA A 299 -6.85 6.76 7.04
N THR A 300 -6.96 8.04 7.38
CA THR A 300 -6.66 9.15 6.47
C THR A 300 -5.63 10.12 7.05
N ALA A 301 -4.94 10.86 6.17
CA ALA A 301 -4.04 11.92 6.61
C ALA A 301 -4.76 13.09 7.29
N ALA A 302 -6.10 13.15 7.23
CA ALA A 302 -6.91 14.08 7.99
C ALA A 302 -7.04 13.69 9.48
N GLY A 303 -6.44 12.56 9.89
CA GLY A 303 -6.46 12.07 11.26
C GLY A 303 -7.73 11.30 11.63
N ALA A 304 -8.56 10.95 10.63
CA ALA A 304 -9.73 10.11 10.81
C ALA A 304 -9.40 8.63 10.57
N VAL A 305 -10.04 7.74 11.32
CA VAL A 305 -10.06 6.30 11.07
C VAL A 305 -11.51 5.90 10.89
N HIS A 306 -11.78 5.25 9.77
CA HIS A 306 -13.09 4.77 9.36
C HIS A 306 -13.20 3.26 9.55
N ALA A 307 -14.42 2.80 9.80
CA ALA A 307 -14.78 1.39 9.74
C ALA A 307 -16.12 1.25 9.01
N PHE A 308 -16.13 0.51 7.91
CA PHE A 308 -17.32 0.31 7.07
C PHE A 308 -17.73 -1.16 7.01
N ASP A 309 -19.02 -1.42 7.02
CA ASP A 309 -19.57 -2.72 6.64
C ASP A 309 -19.51 -2.93 5.11
N ALA A 310 -19.88 -4.13 4.64
CA ALA A 310 -19.92 -4.47 3.22
C ALA A 310 -20.82 -3.55 2.37
N THR A 311 -21.86 -2.94 2.96
CA THR A 311 -22.74 -1.99 2.24
C THR A 311 -22.11 -0.61 2.08
N GLY A 312 -20.95 -0.39 2.70
CA GLY A 312 -20.29 0.89 2.84
C GLY A 312 -20.97 1.81 3.86
N ALA A 313 -21.74 1.27 4.80
CA ALA A 313 -22.25 2.04 5.94
C ALA A 313 -21.17 2.07 7.02
N GLU A 314 -20.99 3.23 7.65
CA GLU A 314 -20.02 3.40 8.74
C GLU A 314 -20.55 2.70 10.00
N LEU A 315 -19.69 1.91 10.67
CA LEU A 315 -20.03 1.18 11.88
C LEU A 315 -20.37 2.13 13.05
N PRO A 316 -21.20 1.70 14.02
CA PRO A 316 -21.50 2.51 15.19
C PRO A 316 -20.24 2.90 15.98
N GLY A 317 -20.07 4.19 16.24
CA GLY A 317 -18.91 4.74 16.95
C GLY A 317 -17.77 5.22 16.04
N TRP A 318 -17.88 4.96 14.74
CA TRP A 318 -16.93 5.40 13.71
C TRP A 318 -17.52 6.55 12.86
N PRO A 319 -16.68 7.36 12.19
CA PRO A 319 -15.22 7.38 12.30
C PRO A 319 -14.75 7.96 13.64
N VAL A 320 -13.56 7.53 14.06
CA VAL A 320 -12.84 8.12 15.19
C VAL A 320 -11.76 9.08 14.68
N THR A 321 -11.28 9.96 15.53
CA THR A 321 -10.22 10.92 15.17
C THR A 321 -9.07 10.91 16.17
N THR A 322 -7.86 11.21 15.70
CA THR A 322 -6.71 11.52 16.55
C THR A 322 -6.91 12.83 17.31
N ASP A 323 -5.97 13.19 18.17
CA ASP A 323 -5.96 14.50 18.82
C ASP A 323 -5.78 15.63 17.80
N LEU A 324 -6.09 16.87 18.21
CA LEU A 324 -5.84 18.06 17.40
C LEU A 324 -4.34 18.34 17.25
N ASP A 325 -3.95 18.78 16.07
CA ASP A 325 -2.57 19.15 15.76
C ASP A 325 -2.19 20.51 16.38
N VAL A 326 -0.90 20.74 16.57
CA VAL A 326 -0.35 22.00 17.08
C VAL A 326 -0.23 23.00 15.93
N LEU A 327 -1.22 23.89 15.82
CA LEU A 327 -1.32 24.87 14.73
C LEU A 327 -0.73 26.24 15.09
N HIS A 328 -0.22 26.94 14.07
CA HIS A 328 0.18 28.36 14.16
C HIS A 328 -1.02 29.31 14.08
N THR A 329 -1.96 29.19 15.04
CA THR A 329 -3.27 29.87 15.02
C THR A 329 -3.21 31.41 15.03
N GLY A 330 -2.05 32.01 15.35
CA GLY A 330 -1.81 33.44 15.24
C GLY A 330 -1.53 33.95 13.82
N SER A 331 -1.49 33.08 12.81
CA SER A 331 -1.29 33.48 11.42
C SER A 331 -2.54 34.16 10.84
N ALA A 332 -2.37 35.02 9.83
CA ALA A 332 -3.48 35.76 9.23
C ALA A 332 -4.59 34.85 8.68
N GLY A 333 -4.22 33.70 8.10
CA GLY A 333 -5.18 32.73 7.53
C GLY A 333 -6.03 32.00 8.59
N PHE A 334 -5.49 31.78 9.79
CA PHE A 334 -6.29 31.25 10.90
C PHE A 334 -7.18 32.32 11.52
N MET A 335 -6.66 33.54 11.69
CA MET A 335 -7.44 34.65 12.25
C MET A 335 -8.59 35.10 11.32
N SER A 336 -8.45 34.93 10.00
CA SER A 336 -9.52 35.20 9.03
C SER A 336 -10.59 34.10 8.97
N GLY A 337 -10.31 32.91 9.50
CA GLY A 337 -11.16 31.72 9.38
C GLY A 337 -11.04 30.99 8.03
N GLU A 338 -10.07 31.37 7.19
CA GLU A 338 -9.82 30.70 5.89
C GLU A 338 -9.17 29.32 6.05
N VAL A 339 -8.49 29.09 7.18
CA VAL A 339 -7.93 27.78 7.56
C VAL A 339 -8.67 27.28 8.80
N SER A 340 -9.24 26.07 8.71
CA SER A 340 -9.93 25.42 9.82
C SER A 340 -8.99 25.22 11.01
N SER A 341 -9.45 25.54 12.22
CA SER A 341 -8.74 25.18 13.47
C SER A 341 -8.95 23.72 13.88
N LEU A 342 -9.86 23.00 13.20
CA LEU A 342 -10.12 21.58 13.43
C LEU A 342 -9.25 20.77 12.47
N VAL A 343 -7.97 20.63 12.83
CA VAL A 343 -7.00 19.79 12.12
C VAL A 343 -6.51 18.76 13.11
N HIS A 344 -6.64 17.49 12.78
CA HIS A 344 -6.19 16.39 13.62
C HIS A 344 -4.78 15.95 13.21
N GLU A 345 -4.08 15.28 14.11
CA GLU A 345 -2.76 14.72 13.83
C GLU A 345 -2.87 13.69 12.67
N SER A 346 -2.08 13.87 11.61
CA SER A 346 -2.15 13.03 10.42
C SER A 346 -1.75 11.57 10.69
N ILE A 347 -2.51 10.65 10.08
CA ILE A 347 -2.16 9.23 9.99
C ILE A 347 -1.74 8.95 8.54
N LEU A 348 -0.48 8.56 8.36
CA LEU A 348 0.05 8.09 7.07
C LEU A 348 0.34 6.58 7.08
N SER A 349 0.39 5.98 8.26
CA SER A 349 0.63 4.55 8.45
C SER A 349 -0.66 3.75 8.28
N SER A 350 -0.54 2.46 7.93
CA SER A 350 -1.68 1.55 7.87
C SER A 350 -2.17 1.17 9.26
N ALA A 351 -3.46 0.91 9.41
CA ALA A 351 -3.99 0.35 10.66
C ALA A 351 -3.55 -1.12 10.81
N ALA A 352 -3.33 -1.54 12.05
CA ALA A 352 -3.24 -2.95 12.43
C ALA A 352 -4.44 -3.31 13.31
N VAL A 353 -5.00 -4.50 13.10
CA VAL A 353 -6.23 -4.95 13.77
C VAL A 353 -5.98 -6.32 14.41
N GLY A 354 -6.27 -6.44 15.70
CA GLY A 354 -6.05 -7.67 16.45
C GLY A 354 -6.71 -7.65 17.81
N ASP A 355 -6.93 -8.83 18.38
CA ASP A 355 -7.48 -9.01 19.73
C ASP A 355 -6.31 -8.95 20.71
N LEU A 356 -6.05 -7.75 21.24
CA LEU A 356 -4.81 -7.49 21.99
C LEU A 356 -4.78 -8.27 23.31
N GLU A 357 -5.93 -8.43 23.96
CA GLU A 357 -6.04 -9.12 25.25
C GLU A 357 -6.61 -10.54 25.18
N ARG A 358 -6.91 -11.04 23.96
CA ARG A 358 -7.56 -12.33 23.71
C ARG A 358 -8.93 -12.47 24.37
N ASP A 359 -9.72 -11.40 24.36
CA ASP A 359 -11.06 -11.34 24.92
C ASP A 359 -12.19 -11.62 23.91
N GLY A 360 -11.84 -11.78 22.63
CA GLY A 360 -12.74 -12.05 21.52
C GLY A 360 -13.27 -10.80 20.80
N SER A 361 -12.85 -9.60 21.21
CA SER A 361 -13.08 -8.34 20.49
C SER A 361 -11.78 -7.90 19.82
N PHE A 362 -11.88 -7.31 18.63
CA PHE A 362 -10.72 -6.72 17.98
C PHE A 362 -10.53 -5.25 18.37
N GLU A 363 -9.27 -4.84 18.50
CA GLU A 363 -8.83 -3.46 18.61
C GLU A 363 -8.18 -2.99 17.31
N VAL A 364 -8.32 -1.70 17.04
CA VAL A 364 -7.70 -1.00 15.91
C VAL A 364 -6.58 -0.11 16.41
N VAL A 365 -5.37 -0.34 15.90
CA VAL A 365 -4.15 0.38 16.27
C VAL A 365 -3.69 1.28 15.12
N VAL A 366 -3.51 2.57 15.39
CA VAL A 366 -3.04 3.57 14.40
C VAL A 366 -1.97 4.48 15.00
N ALA A 367 -1.07 4.98 14.15
CA ALA A 367 0.05 5.82 14.58
C ALA A 367 0.11 7.13 13.80
N SER A 368 0.31 8.23 14.54
CA SER A 368 0.33 9.60 14.02
C SER A 368 1.75 10.09 13.76
N THR A 369 1.87 11.00 12.80
CA THR A 369 3.14 11.65 12.45
C THR A 369 3.64 12.62 13.52
N GLN A 370 2.81 12.97 14.53
CA GLN A 370 3.16 13.97 15.53
C GLN A 370 3.76 13.42 16.82
N ARG A 371 3.46 12.18 17.21
CA ARG A 371 4.10 11.42 18.34
C ARG A 371 3.34 10.19 18.79
N LYS A 372 2.03 10.14 18.53
CA LYS A 372 1.12 9.32 19.29
C LYS A 372 0.76 8.04 18.57
N LEU A 373 0.56 7.00 19.36
CA LEU A 373 -0.05 5.74 18.93
C LEU A 373 -1.35 5.56 19.71
N TYR A 374 -2.43 5.29 18.98
CA TYR A 374 -3.78 5.16 19.49
C TYR A 374 -4.24 3.71 19.35
N VAL A 375 -5.05 3.26 20.31
CA VAL A 375 -5.75 1.98 20.26
C VAL A 375 -7.22 2.23 20.55
N PHE A 376 -8.07 1.87 19.60
CA PHE A 376 -9.52 1.97 19.71
C PHE A 376 -10.11 0.57 19.82
N SER A 377 -11.13 0.39 20.67
CA SER A 377 -11.95 -0.84 20.66
C SER A 377 -12.68 -0.98 19.32
N SER A 378 -13.20 -2.16 19.04
CA SER A 378 -14.20 -2.44 17.97
C SER A 378 -15.31 -1.39 17.83
N THR A 379 -15.78 -0.80 18.93
CA THR A 379 -16.84 0.23 18.94
C THR A 379 -16.35 1.69 18.83
N GLY A 380 -15.08 1.91 18.49
CA GLY A 380 -14.50 3.25 18.34
C GLY A 380 -14.14 3.97 19.65
N VAL A 381 -14.18 3.29 20.80
CA VAL A 381 -13.77 3.87 22.09
C VAL A 381 -12.25 3.77 22.28
N LEU A 382 -11.59 4.90 22.57
CA LEU A 382 -10.16 4.93 22.91
C LEU A 382 -9.89 4.09 24.17
N ARG A 383 -8.97 3.13 24.06
CA ARG A 383 -8.64 2.18 25.14
C ARG A 383 -7.90 2.86 26.31
N PRO A 384 -8.13 2.43 27.56
CA PRO A 384 -7.35 2.88 28.71
C PRO A 384 -5.84 2.66 28.48
N GLY A 385 -5.02 3.62 28.88
CA GLY A 385 -3.56 3.59 28.65
C GLY A 385 -3.11 4.27 27.35
N PHE A 386 -4.04 4.57 26.44
CA PHE A 386 -3.77 5.22 25.16
C PHE A 386 -4.35 6.64 25.07
N PRO A 387 -3.79 7.51 24.20
CA PRO A 387 -2.61 7.27 23.36
C PRO A 387 -1.30 7.20 24.16
N VAL A 388 -0.36 6.38 23.68
CA VAL A 388 1.03 6.41 24.12
C VAL A 388 1.83 7.34 23.20
N SER A 389 3.05 7.72 23.57
CA SER A 389 3.86 8.66 22.79
C SER A 389 5.34 8.27 22.78
N THR A 390 6.03 8.64 21.70
CA THR A 390 7.49 8.58 21.65
C THR A 390 8.13 9.49 22.70
N ASN A 391 9.38 9.19 23.09
CA ASN A 391 10.09 10.02 24.05
C ASN A 391 10.53 11.35 23.38
N PRO A 392 10.07 12.53 23.85
CA PRO A 392 10.40 13.81 23.23
C PRO A 392 11.90 14.12 23.24
N ALA A 393 12.67 13.55 24.18
CA ALA A 393 14.11 13.74 24.25
C ALA A 393 14.86 13.16 23.05
N PHE A 394 14.31 12.12 22.39
CA PHE A 394 14.96 11.43 21.27
C PHE A 394 14.85 12.19 19.94
N SER A 395 13.94 13.16 19.86
CA SER A 395 13.79 14.03 18.69
C SER A 395 13.78 15.52 19.09
N ASP A 396 14.41 15.88 20.20
CA ASP A 396 14.45 17.28 20.65
C ASP A 396 15.11 18.17 19.57
N PRO A 397 14.52 19.32 19.20
CA PRO A 397 15.11 20.23 18.21
C PRO A 397 16.58 20.60 18.49
N ALA A 398 17.02 20.61 19.75
CA ALA A 398 18.39 20.92 20.14
C ALA A 398 19.40 19.82 19.75
N ILE A 399 18.97 18.58 19.56
CA ILE A 399 19.86 17.48 19.13
C ILE A 399 19.79 17.20 17.62
N ARG A 400 18.83 17.82 16.91
CA ARG A 400 18.68 17.68 15.47
C ARG A 400 19.77 18.45 14.74
N ASN A 401 20.49 17.76 13.88
CA ASN A 401 21.54 18.34 13.03
C ASN A 401 21.78 17.45 11.81
N GLU A 402 22.76 17.80 10.98
CA GLU A 402 23.12 17.02 9.79
C GLU A 402 23.40 15.55 10.13
N ALA A 403 23.90 15.24 11.34
CA ALA A 403 24.23 13.89 11.80
C ALA A 403 23.09 13.15 12.53
N ASN A 404 22.00 13.85 12.86
CA ASN A 404 20.84 13.35 13.58
C ASN A 404 19.57 13.99 12.99
N ARG A 405 19.17 13.53 11.80
CA ARG A 405 18.01 14.02 11.03
C ARG A 405 16.72 13.36 11.51
N LEU A 406 16.32 13.66 12.74
CA LEU A 406 15.22 13.00 13.45
C LEU A 406 13.94 13.83 13.41
N ASP A 407 12.80 13.16 13.47
CA ASP A 407 11.48 13.76 13.66
C ASP A 407 10.68 13.01 14.72
N PRO A 408 9.64 13.62 15.32
CA PRO A 408 8.80 12.93 16.29
C PRO A 408 7.81 11.98 15.58
N GLY A 409 7.21 11.05 16.31
CA GLY A 409 6.10 10.23 15.78
C GLY A 409 6.50 9.14 14.82
N PHE A 410 5.53 8.72 14.01
CA PHE A 410 5.60 7.47 13.25
C PHE A 410 5.21 7.68 11.79
N LEU A 411 6.01 7.09 10.90
CA LEU A 411 5.62 6.84 9.51
C LEU A 411 5.47 5.33 9.25
N ALA A 412 6.20 4.50 10.02
CA ALA A 412 6.06 3.05 9.99
C ALA A 412 4.66 2.61 10.45
N THR A 413 4.26 1.41 10.04
CA THR A 413 3.00 0.77 10.44
C THR A 413 3.20 -0.07 11.70
N PRO A 414 2.28 -0.02 12.68
CA PRO A 414 2.31 -0.91 13.83
C PRO A 414 2.13 -2.37 13.42
N VAL A 415 2.78 -3.27 14.14
CA VAL A 415 2.65 -4.72 14.00
C VAL A 415 2.18 -5.31 15.31
N LEU A 416 1.25 -6.26 15.25
CA LEU A 416 0.73 -6.95 16.44
C LEU A 416 1.27 -8.36 16.49
N ALA A 417 1.89 -8.75 17.60
CA ALA A 417 2.41 -10.10 17.79
C ALA A 417 2.59 -10.43 19.29
N ASP A 418 2.37 -11.69 19.66
CA ASP A 418 2.67 -12.23 20.99
C ASP A 418 4.14 -12.64 21.04
N ILE A 419 5.03 -11.70 21.34
CA ILE A 419 6.48 -11.94 21.28
C ILE A 419 7.01 -12.61 22.55
N ASP A 420 6.36 -12.38 23.69
CA ASP A 420 6.77 -12.96 24.97
C ASP A 420 5.99 -14.22 25.39
N ARG A 421 4.99 -14.61 24.59
CA ARG A 421 4.13 -15.80 24.80
C ARG A 421 3.31 -15.75 26.08
N ASP A 422 2.97 -14.55 26.56
CA ASP A 422 2.05 -14.37 27.68
C ASP A 422 0.58 -14.57 27.29
N GLY A 423 0.31 -14.64 25.98
CA GLY A 423 -1.02 -14.81 25.43
C GLY A 423 -1.76 -13.51 25.13
N GLN A 424 -1.10 -12.36 25.21
CA GLN A 424 -1.57 -11.07 24.71
C GLN A 424 -0.74 -10.68 23.48
N LEU A 425 -1.17 -9.67 22.73
CA LEU A 425 -0.39 -9.13 21.62
C LEU A 425 0.31 -7.84 22.06
N GLU A 426 1.61 -7.75 21.78
CA GLU A 426 2.36 -6.52 21.84
C GLU A 426 2.18 -5.70 20.54
N ILE A 427 2.35 -4.38 20.66
CA ILE A 427 2.33 -3.40 19.58
C ILE A 427 3.76 -2.98 19.28
N ILE A 428 4.27 -3.35 18.11
CA ILE A 428 5.67 -3.18 17.69
C ILE A 428 5.74 -2.17 16.53
N ILE A 429 6.58 -1.13 16.64
CA ILE A 429 6.65 -0.07 15.61
C ILE A 429 7.97 0.72 15.65
N GLY A 430 8.50 1.03 14.47
CA GLY A 430 9.65 1.91 14.29
C GLY A 430 9.27 3.40 14.28
N SER A 431 10.06 4.26 14.90
CA SER A 431 9.80 5.70 14.97
C SER A 431 10.79 6.55 14.18
N MET A 432 10.33 7.72 13.73
CA MET A 432 11.19 8.75 13.14
C MET A 432 12.24 9.32 14.11
N ASP A 433 12.16 8.98 15.40
CA ASP A 433 13.20 9.27 16.39
C ASP A 433 14.35 8.23 16.43
N ARG A 434 14.33 7.25 15.51
CA ARG A 434 15.29 6.15 15.36
C ARG A 434 15.20 5.03 16.40
N HIS A 435 14.10 4.95 17.14
CA HIS A 435 13.87 3.85 18.07
C HIS A 435 12.79 2.89 17.56
N LEU A 436 13.00 1.62 17.85
CA LEU A 436 11.97 0.59 17.81
C LEU A 436 11.28 0.54 19.17
N TYR A 437 9.97 0.70 19.17
CA TYR A 437 9.14 0.66 20.36
C TYR A 437 8.30 -0.61 20.40
N VAL A 438 8.05 -1.12 21.60
CA VAL A 438 7.15 -2.24 21.86
C VAL A 438 6.29 -1.91 23.08
N TRP A 439 5.00 -1.75 22.87
CA TRP A 439 4.02 -1.50 23.93
C TRP A 439 3.16 -2.73 24.16
N ARG A 440 2.76 -2.96 25.41
CA ARG A 440 1.74 -3.93 25.75
C ARG A 440 0.34 -3.39 25.47
N ALA A 441 -0.64 -4.29 25.46
CA ALA A 441 -2.06 -3.97 25.34
C ALA A 441 -2.58 -2.94 26.36
N ASP A 442 -1.92 -2.78 27.52
CA ASP A 442 -2.29 -1.79 28.55
C ASP A 442 -1.60 -0.41 28.39
N GLY A 443 -0.80 -0.24 27.34
CA GLY A 443 -0.03 0.98 27.06
C GLY A 443 1.31 1.08 27.80
N THR A 444 1.69 0.09 28.61
CA THR A 444 3.03 0.04 29.23
C THR A 444 4.10 -0.41 28.24
N MET A 445 5.34 0.03 28.43
CA MET A 445 6.47 -0.40 27.59
C MET A 445 6.87 -1.85 27.92
N GLN A 446 7.16 -2.64 26.89
CA GLN A 446 7.75 -3.97 27.07
C GLN A 446 9.19 -3.86 27.62
N PRO A 447 9.58 -4.64 28.64
CA PRO A 447 10.94 -4.68 29.16
C PRO A 447 11.96 -4.95 28.05
N GLY A 448 13.08 -4.24 28.09
CA GLY A 448 14.09 -4.32 27.03
C GLY A 448 13.90 -3.34 25.88
N PHE A 449 12.77 -2.63 25.83
CA PHE A 449 12.43 -1.60 24.84
C PHE A 449 12.25 -0.20 25.48
N PRO A 450 12.34 0.90 24.71
CA PRO A 450 12.64 0.96 23.27
C PRO A 450 14.13 0.71 22.96
N ILE A 451 14.42 0.33 21.72
CA ILE A 451 15.79 0.07 21.22
C ILE A 451 16.18 1.13 20.20
N LEU A 452 17.30 1.82 20.42
CA LEU A 452 17.93 2.70 19.43
C LEU A 452 18.55 1.86 18.31
N MET A 453 18.09 2.08 17.08
CA MET A 453 18.53 1.35 15.89
C MET A 453 19.70 2.09 15.22
N VAL A 454 20.92 1.64 15.51
CA VAL A 454 22.17 2.17 14.97
C VAL A 454 23.29 1.12 15.08
N ASP A 455 24.17 1.08 14.08
CA ASP A 455 25.40 0.28 14.12
C ASP A 455 26.43 0.92 15.07
N ARG A 456 26.60 0.33 16.25
CA ARG A 456 27.53 0.81 17.30
C ARG A 456 28.99 0.52 17.00
N THR A 457 29.32 -0.26 15.97
CA THR A 457 30.72 -0.48 15.59
C THR A 457 31.36 0.78 15.00
N VAL A 458 30.55 1.69 14.47
CA VAL A 458 30.98 2.94 13.81
C VAL A 458 30.39 4.20 14.43
N THR A 459 29.75 4.07 15.59
CA THR A 459 29.09 5.19 16.30
C THR A 459 29.33 5.19 17.80
N THR A 460 29.18 6.35 18.42
CA THR A 460 29.00 6.51 19.87
C THR A 460 27.63 7.11 20.15
N VAL A 461 26.98 6.65 21.21
CA VAL A 461 25.61 7.01 21.57
C VAL A 461 25.60 7.73 22.91
N ASN A 462 24.90 8.87 22.97
CA ASN A 462 24.55 9.49 24.24
C ASN A 462 23.39 8.71 24.89
N PRO A 463 23.58 8.07 26.05
CA PRO A 463 22.59 7.19 26.65
C PRO A 463 21.34 7.91 27.16
N LEU A 464 21.36 9.24 27.30
CA LEU A 464 20.23 10.01 27.84
C LEU A 464 19.19 10.40 26.78
N ASN A 465 19.66 10.69 25.56
CA ASN A 465 18.82 11.26 24.50
C ASN A 465 19.01 10.58 23.14
N GLY A 466 19.77 9.48 23.09
CA GLY A 466 20.00 8.71 21.85
C GLY A 466 20.84 9.44 20.81
N GLN A 467 21.39 10.63 21.11
CA GLN A 467 22.17 11.40 20.15
C GLN A 467 23.39 10.61 19.70
N VAL A 468 23.55 10.47 18.39
CA VAL A 468 24.65 9.70 17.79
C VAL A 468 25.78 10.62 17.33
N THR A 469 27.00 10.22 17.64
CA THR A 469 28.24 10.77 17.07
C THR A 469 28.93 9.68 16.23
N TRP A 470 29.27 10.01 14.99
CA TRP A 470 29.85 9.07 14.04
C TRP A 470 31.37 8.97 14.20
N ASN A 471 31.89 7.78 14.44
CA ASN A 471 33.31 7.51 14.74
C ASN A 471 34.08 7.12 13.47
N LEU A 472 34.17 8.04 12.51
CA LEU A 472 34.75 7.74 11.21
C LEU A 472 36.19 8.25 11.12
N SER A 473 37.08 7.41 10.61
CA SER A 473 38.45 7.81 10.32
C SER A 473 38.53 8.67 9.05
N GLY A 474 39.33 9.75 9.07
CA GLY A 474 39.77 10.44 7.85
C GLY A 474 38.77 11.39 7.17
N GLY A 475 37.73 11.88 7.86
CA GLY A 475 36.81 12.89 7.34
C GLY A 475 35.99 12.45 6.12
N GLN A 476 35.80 11.13 5.95
CA GLN A 476 35.08 10.56 4.82
C GLN A 476 33.56 10.63 5.05
N PRO A 477 32.76 10.91 4.01
CA PRO A 477 31.31 11.03 4.15
C PRO A 477 30.67 9.69 4.53
N VAL A 478 29.72 9.74 5.46
CA VAL A 478 28.53 8.86 5.49
C VAL A 478 27.55 9.44 4.46
N GLY A 479 26.62 8.65 3.93
CA GLY A 479 25.52 9.19 3.12
C GLY A 479 24.57 10.02 3.99
N SER A 480 23.26 9.79 3.89
CA SER A 480 22.33 10.39 4.85
C SER A 480 22.61 9.91 6.29
N ARG A 481 23.04 10.84 7.15
CA ARG A 481 23.46 10.54 8.53
C ARG A 481 22.27 10.49 9.50
N GLY A 482 22.30 9.49 10.38
CA GLY A 482 21.49 9.44 11.61
C GLY A 482 20.03 9.81 11.39
N THR A 483 19.42 9.13 10.44
CA THR A 483 18.09 9.46 9.95
C THR A 483 17.02 8.66 10.72
N LYS A 484 15.78 8.81 10.26
CA LYS A 484 14.53 8.29 10.81
C LYS A 484 14.38 6.79 10.54
N ILE A 485 13.49 6.11 11.26
CA ILE A 485 12.92 4.85 10.79
C ILE A 485 11.56 5.18 10.19
N VAL A 486 11.37 4.85 8.92
CA VAL A 486 10.08 5.00 8.23
C VAL A 486 9.48 3.68 7.75
N GLY A 487 10.29 2.62 7.68
CA GLY A 487 9.84 1.27 7.31
C GLY A 487 9.24 0.52 8.49
N SER A 488 8.29 -0.36 8.20
CA SER A 488 7.60 -1.20 9.18
C SER A 488 8.43 -2.44 9.58
N PRO A 489 8.38 -2.88 10.84
CA PRO A 489 9.03 -4.12 11.28
C PRO A 489 8.32 -5.35 10.70
N ALA A 490 9.03 -6.47 10.61
CA ALA A 490 8.48 -7.81 10.39
C ALA A 490 8.70 -8.67 11.63
N VAL A 491 7.81 -9.62 11.90
CA VAL A 491 7.89 -10.48 13.10
C VAL A 491 7.68 -11.95 12.74
N GLY A 492 8.63 -12.81 13.10
CA GLY A 492 8.65 -14.24 12.72
C GLY A 492 9.75 -15.01 13.46
N ASP A 493 9.67 -16.34 13.45
CA ASP A 493 10.65 -17.23 14.09
C ASP A 493 11.79 -17.52 13.10
N ILE A 494 12.82 -16.68 13.11
CA ILE A 494 13.90 -16.73 12.12
C ILE A 494 15.02 -17.69 12.54
N ASP A 495 15.07 -18.09 13.80
CA ASP A 495 16.15 -18.95 14.32
C ASP A 495 15.69 -20.33 14.82
N GLY A 496 14.39 -20.56 14.91
CA GLY A 496 13.75 -21.82 15.24
C GLY A 496 13.69 -22.14 16.72
N ASP A 497 13.87 -21.14 17.61
CA ASP A 497 13.71 -21.32 19.05
C ASP A 497 12.23 -21.25 19.52
N GLY A 498 11.35 -20.84 18.60
CA GLY A 498 9.92 -20.71 18.77
C GLY A 498 9.45 -19.32 19.20
N PHE A 499 10.32 -18.48 19.78
CA PHE A 499 9.95 -17.10 20.01
C PHE A 499 9.98 -16.34 18.68
N LEU A 500 9.30 -15.19 18.65
CA LEU A 500 9.26 -14.38 17.45
C LEU A 500 10.32 -13.28 17.57
N GLU A 501 11.20 -13.22 16.57
CA GLU A 501 12.16 -12.14 16.42
C GLU A 501 11.53 -10.98 15.65
N ILE A 502 12.04 -9.78 15.90
CA ILE A 502 11.66 -8.58 15.16
C ILE A 502 12.75 -8.25 14.15
N VAL A 503 12.39 -8.05 12.88
CA VAL A 503 13.30 -7.62 11.81
C VAL A 503 12.94 -6.20 11.37
N GLN A 504 13.93 -5.31 11.31
CA GLN A 504 13.72 -3.90 11.01
C GLN A 504 14.84 -3.33 10.13
N GLY A 505 14.46 -2.79 8.96
CA GLY A 505 15.33 -1.95 8.13
C GLY A 505 15.43 -0.52 8.67
N THR A 506 16.54 0.18 8.42
CA THR A 506 16.69 1.60 8.75
C THR A 506 17.13 2.43 7.55
N ASN A 507 16.84 3.73 7.58
CA ASN A 507 17.23 4.65 6.52
C ASN A 507 18.74 5.02 6.54
N GLU A 508 19.56 4.35 7.35
CA GLU A 508 21.01 4.63 7.47
C GLU A 508 21.77 4.27 6.18
N GLU A 509 22.78 5.07 5.81
CA GLU A 509 23.59 4.87 4.61
C GLU A 509 25.10 5.05 4.87
N TYR A 510 25.94 4.12 4.38
CA TYR A 510 27.38 4.10 4.66
C TYR A 510 28.19 4.06 3.35
N VAL A 511 29.22 4.92 3.16
CA VAL A 511 29.80 5.23 1.83
C VAL A 511 31.25 4.75 1.60
N ARG A 512 32.04 4.33 2.61
CA ARG A 512 33.44 3.89 2.37
C ARG A 512 33.83 2.61 3.08
N GLY A 513 34.31 1.63 2.30
CA GLY A 513 34.92 0.39 2.78
C GLY A 513 33.93 -0.76 3.02
N GLU A 514 32.68 -0.61 2.59
CA GLU A 514 31.60 -1.55 2.89
C GLU A 514 30.72 -1.75 1.65
N SER A 515 30.96 -2.83 0.89
CA SER A 515 30.25 -3.15 -0.36
C SER A 515 28.84 -3.72 -0.15
N GLY A 516 28.25 -3.56 1.03
CA GLY A 516 26.95 -4.18 1.35
C GLY A 516 26.94 -5.71 1.19
N ASN A 517 28.08 -6.37 1.41
CA ASN A 517 28.28 -7.79 1.14
C ASN A 517 27.87 -8.23 -0.29
N VAL A 518 27.85 -7.37 -1.32
CA VAL A 518 27.62 -7.77 -2.72
C VAL A 518 28.80 -7.38 -3.61
N ASP A 519 29.05 -8.18 -4.65
CA ASP A 519 30.04 -7.85 -5.67
C ASP A 519 29.51 -6.75 -6.60
N VAL A 520 29.93 -5.52 -6.30
CA VAL A 520 29.59 -4.35 -7.11
C VAL A 520 30.63 -4.05 -8.21
N SER A 521 31.57 -4.97 -8.51
CA SER A 521 32.69 -4.69 -9.43
C SER A 521 32.23 -4.36 -10.86
N PHE A 522 31.18 -5.02 -11.35
CA PHE A 522 30.52 -4.67 -12.60
C PHE A 522 30.02 -3.22 -12.58
N PHE A 523 29.29 -2.84 -11.53
CA PHE A 523 28.71 -1.51 -11.37
C PHE A 523 29.75 -0.40 -11.19
N ALA A 524 30.76 -0.65 -10.37
CA ALA A 524 31.88 0.27 -10.17
C ALA A 524 32.66 0.48 -11.47
N GLY A 525 32.87 -0.58 -12.26
CA GLY A 525 33.58 -0.52 -13.54
C GLY A 525 32.80 0.15 -14.67
N VAL A 526 31.47 -0.04 -14.72
CA VAL A 526 30.60 0.47 -15.80
C VAL A 526 30.04 1.85 -15.49
N PHE A 527 29.57 2.09 -14.27
CA PHE A 527 28.83 3.30 -13.88
C PHE A 527 29.63 4.24 -12.98
N GLY A 528 30.86 3.88 -12.57
CA GLY A 528 31.72 4.72 -11.73
C GLY A 528 31.18 4.91 -10.30
N LEU A 529 30.36 3.98 -9.82
CA LEU A 529 29.69 4.07 -8.53
C LEU A 529 30.64 3.74 -7.38
N SER A 530 30.43 4.42 -6.25
CA SER A 530 31.09 4.09 -4.98
C SER A 530 30.25 3.07 -4.21
N PRO A 531 30.85 2.12 -3.49
CA PRO A 531 30.10 1.15 -2.69
C PRO A 531 29.35 1.85 -1.55
N ILE A 532 28.03 1.73 -1.54
CA ILE A 532 27.15 2.25 -0.49
C ILE A 532 26.30 1.09 0.03
N ASN A 533 25.89 1.16 1.29
CA ASN A 533 25.00 0.16 1.88
C ASN A 533 24.14 0.78 2.98
N GLY A 534 23.01 0.13 3.28
CA GLY A 534 22.21 0.36 4.48
C GLY A 534 22.31 -0.78 5.48
N ARG A 535 21.42 -0.77 6.48
CA ARG A 535 21.40 -1.74 7.58
C ARG A 535 20.01 -2.35 7.76
N VAL A 536 20.01 -3.65 8.06
CA VAL A 536 18.85 -4.39 8.56
C VAL A 536 19.26 -5.03 9.88
N TYR A 537 18.36 -4.98 10.85
CA TYR A 537 18.58 -5.46 12.21
C TYR A 537 17.61 -6.59 12.52
N ALA A 538 18.05 -7.59 13.28
CA ALA A 538 17.18 -8.58 13.90
C ALA A 538 17.33 -8.52 15.42
N ILE A 539 16.19 -8.55 16.11
CA ILE A 539 16.05 -8.28 17.53
C ILE A 539 15.33 -9.46 18.17
N ASP A 540 15.90 -9.94 19.27
CA ASP A 540 15.34 -10.98 20.13
C ASP A 540 14.06 -10.51 20.82
N HIS A 541 13.15 -11.44 21.15
CA HIS A 541 11.89 -11.14 21.82
C HIS A 541 12.05 -10.44 23.19
N GLU A 542 13.17 -10.63 23.91
CA GLU A 542 13.50 -9.92 25.16
C GLU A 542 14.21 -8.57 24.93
N GLY A 543 14.41 -8.19 23.68
CA GLY A 543 15.07 -6.95 23.27
C GLY A 543 16.47 -6.81 23.86
N SER A 544 16.75 -5.66 24.48
CA SER A 544 18.06 -5.39 25.09
C SER A 544 18.38 -6.18 26.36
N LEU A 545 17.42 -6.94 26.89
CA LEU A 545 17.64 -7.82 28.05
C LEU A 545 18.10 -9.23 27.68
N SER A 546 18.00 -9.61 26.41
CA SER A 546 18.40 -10.93 25.94
C SER A 546 19.88 -11.21 26.23
N PRO A 547 20.22 -12.35 26.85
CA PRO A 547 21.61 -12.78 27.00
C PRO A 547 22.31 -13.01 25.66
N ARG A 548 21.55 -13.28 24.58
CA ARG A 548 22.06 -13.59 23.23
C ARG A 548 22.69 -12.37 22.57
N VAL A 549 22.28 -11.17 22.95
CA VAL A 549 22.75 -9.91 22.34
C VAL A 549 23.87 -9.23 23.14
N ALA A 550 24.13 -9.67 24.37
CA ALA A 550 25.04 -9.00 25.31
C ALA A 550 26.50 -8.89 24.80
N THR A 551 26.93 -9.80 23.93
CA THR A 551 28.30 -9.82 23.38
C THR A 551 28.43 -9.20 22.00
N ASN A 552 27.33 -8.75 21.39
CA ASN A 552 27.37 -8.19 20.05
C ASN A 552 27.92 -6.75 20.08
N PRO A 553 29.09 -6.47 19.46
CA PRO A 553 29.67 -5.13 19.48
C PRO A 553 28.87 -4.09 18.68
N ALA A 554 27.97 -4.54 17.80
CA ALA A 554 27.12 -3.64 17.01
C ALA A 554 25.93 -3.09 17.80
N GLY A 555 25.55 -3.70 18.91
CA GLY A 555 24.42 -3.28 19.72
C GLY A 555 23.59 -4.46 20.24
N PRO A 556 22.42 -4.20 20.85
CA PRO A 556 21.54 -5.23 21.39
C PRO A 556 20.75 -5.93 20.27
N TYR A 557 21.47 -6.55 19.33
CA TYR A 557 20.91 -7.28 18.18
C TYR A 557 21.44 -8.70 18.16
N LEU A 558 20.71 -9.60 17.48
CA LEU A 558 21.10 -10.99 17.36
C LEU A 558 22.51 -11.16 16.76
N PRO A 559 23.24 -12.22 17.12
CA PRO A 559 24.53 -12.53 16.50
C PRO A 559 24.41 -12.58 14.96
N GLY A 560 25.37 -11.97 14.26
CA GLY A 560 25.32 -11.84 12.80
C GLY A 560 24.66 -10.55 12.30
N TRP A 561 23.91 -9.85 13.17
CA TRP A 561 23.20 -8.61 12.84
C TRP A 561 23.88 -7.38 13.45
N PRO A 562 23.74 -6.19 12.84
CA PRO A 562 22.99 -5.92 11.61
C PRO A 562 23.70 -6.40 10.34
N VAL A 563 22.91 -6.78 9.35
CA VAL A 563 23.40 -7.12 8.01
C VAL A 563 23.52 -5.85 7.17
N LYS A 564 24.60 -5.78 6.37
CA LYS A 564 24.83 -4.70 5.40
C LYS A 564 24.12 -5.06 4.10
N VAL A 565 23.26 -4.16 3.61
CA VAL A 565 22.49 -4.35 2.37
C VAL A 565 22.97 -3.33 1.35
N ALA A 566 23.44 -3.76 0.19
CA ALA A 566 23.94 -2.85 -0.85
C ALA A 566 22.85 -1.92 -1.38
N ILE A 567 23.23 -0.65 -1.62
CA ILE A 567 22.44 0.33 -2.36
C ILE A 567 23.33 1.01 -3.39
N PHE A 568 22.80 1.37 -4.56
CA PHE A 568 23.61 1.88 -5.66
C PHE A 568 23.72 3.41 -5.69
N ALA A 569 22.84 4.12 -4.99
CA ALA A 569 22.88 5.58 -4.86
C ALA A 569 22.40 6.02 -3.48
N ALA A 570 23.21 6.82 -2.78
CA ALA A 570 22.80 7.51 -1.56
C ALA A 570 21.88 8.69 -1.90
N ASP A 571 21.06 9.09 -0.93
CA ASP A 571 20.20 10.27 -1.03
C ASP A 571 19.25 10.26 -2.25
N LEU A 572 18.72 9.09 -2.62
CA LEU A 572 17.84 8.92 -3.78
C LEU A 572 16.62 9.85 -3.71
N LEU A 573 15.93 9.89 -2.57
CA LEU A 573 14.84 10.83 -2.30
C LEU A 573 14.91 11.35 -0.86
N PRO A 574 14.64 12.65 -0.61
CA PRO A 574 14.61 13.17 0.76
C PRO A 574 13.63 12.41 1.65
N THR A 575 14.05 12.11 2.89
CA THR A 575 13.27 11.42 3.93
C THR A 575 13.05 9.93 3.68
N VAL A 576 12.57 9.55 2.50
CA VAL A 576 12.07 8.19 2.22
C VAL A 576 12.99 7.32 1.37
N GLY A 577 13.83 7.90 0.52
CA GLY A 577 14.71 7.16 -0.39
C GLY A 577 16.12 7.00 0.16
N HIS A 578 16.24 6.64 1.44
CA HIS A 578 17.53 6.45 2.10
C HIS A 578 17.64 5.05 2.69
N GLY A 579 18.79 4.39 2.55
CA GLY A 579 19.09 3.12 3.23
C GLY A 579 18.13 1.98 2.89
N VAL A 580 17.73 1.21 3.91
CA VAL A 580 16.74 0.13 3.85
C VAL A 580 15.47 0.60 4.55
N SER A 581 14.69 1.44 3.87
CA SER A 581 13.49 2.06 4.44
C SER A 581 12.21 1.25 4.24
N GLN A 582 12.34 0.03 3.72
CA GLN A 582 11.24 -0.88 3.41
C GLN A 582 11.27 -2.02 4.41
N GLY A 583 10.10 -2.51 4.81
CA GLY A 583 9.99 -3.64 5.72
C GLY A 583 10.31 -4.95 5.01
N ALA A 584 10.87 -5.91 5.75
CA ALA A 584 11.16 -7.25 5.24
C ALA A 584 9.89 -8.08 5.07
N ALA A 585 9.96 -9.11 4.22
CA ALA A 585 9.04 -10.24 4.22
C ALA A 585 9.71 -11.45 4.87
N LEU A 586 8.97 -12.22 5.66
CA LEU A 586 9.45 -13.42 6.33
C LEU A 586 8.72 -14.65 5.80
N ALA A 587 9.47 -15.67 5.41
CA ALA A 587 8.91 -16.95 4.98
C ALA A 587 9.95 -18.06 5.08
N ASP A 588 9.51 -19.27 5.45
CA ASP A 588 10.27 -20.51 5.36
C ASP A 588 10.35 -20.95 3.89
N VAL A 589 11.37 -20.46 3.19
CA VAL A 589 11.49 -20.62 1.73
C VAL A 589 12.31 -21.85 1.35
N ASP A 590 13.12 -22.38 2.25
CA ASP A 590 13.89 -23.62 2.02
C ASP A 590 13.33 -24.87 2.75
N GLY A 591 12.24 -24.68 3.51
CA GLY A 591 11.48 -25.76 4.15
C GLY A 591 12.16 -26.33 5.40
N ASP A 592 13.15 -25.63 5.97
CA ASP A 592 13.84 -26.06 7.19
C ASP A 592 13.04 -25.81 8.48
N GLY A 593 11.94 -25.06 8.36
CA GLY A 593 11.02 -24.75 9.44
C GLY A 593 11.22 -23.38 10.09
N LYS A 594 12.28 -22.64 9.73
CA LYS A 594 12.60 -21.28 10.16
C LYS A 594 12.25 -20.30 9.06
N ASP A 595 11.96 -19.06 9.43
CA ASP A 595 11.69 -18.03 8.43
C ASP A 595 13.00 -17.37 7.93
N GLU A 596 13.18 -17.32 6.62
CA GLU A 596 14.18 -16.46 5.98
C GLU A 596 13.69 -15.01 5.94
N VAL A 597 14.66 -14.09 5.91
CA VAL A 597 14.45 -12.65 5.79
C VAL A 597 14.67 -12.21 4.35
N ILE A 598 13.59 -11.82 3.68
CA ILE A 598 13.63 -11.23 2.33
C ILE A 598 13.63 -9.70 2.47
N VAL A 599 14.67 -9.04 1.96
CA VAL A 599 14.86 -7.60 2.12
C VAL A 599 15.58 -6.96 0.95
N GLN A 600 15.28 -5.69 0.69
CA GLN A 600 15.90 -4.91 -0.37
C GLN A 600 16.22 -3.50 0.10
N GLY A 601 17.39 -2.99 -0.33
CA GLY A 601 17.75 -1.59 -0.13
C GLY A 601 17.06 -0.69 -1.14
N ASN A 602 16.98 0.61 -0.86
CA ASN A 602 16.51 1.57 -1.84
C ASN A 602 17.47 1.61 -3.02
N ASN A 603 17.00 1.20 -4.21
CA ASN A 603 17.82 1.10 -5.42
C ASN A 603 19.00 0.12 -5.24
N GLY A 604 18.68 -1.11 -4.80
CA GLY A 604 19.63 -2.19 -4.56
C GLY A 604 19.09 -3.56 -4.99
N PRO A 605 19.87 -4.65 -4.85
CA PRO A 605 19.40 -6.00 -5.12
C PRO A 605 18.52 -6.52 -3.98
N VAL A 606 17.80 -7.60 -4.25
CA VAL A 606 16.96 -8.32 -3.27
C VAL A 606 17.77 -9.44 -2.61
N TYR A 607 17.82 -9.43 -1.28
CA TYR A 607 18.51 -10.44 -0.47
C TYR A 607 17.51 -11.42 0.11
N VAL A 608 17.93 -12.69 0.18
CA VAL A 608 17.29 -13.72 0.99
C VAL A 608 18.31 -14.17 2.02
N LEU A 609 18.05 -13.87 3.29
CA LEU A 609 18.98 -14.08 4.40
C LEU A 609 18.42 -15.11 5.38
N ARG A 610 19.26 -15.97 5.92
CA ARG A 610 18.90 -16.84 7.05
C ARG A 610 18.83 -16.02 8.35
N GLY A 611 18.24 -16.57 9.41
CA GLY A 611 18.19 -15.92 10.73
C GLY A 611 19.53 -15.56 11.36
N ASP A 612 20.64 -16.16 10.92
CA ASP A 612 22.00 -15.80 11.32
C ASP A 612 22.63 -14.64 10.51
N GLY A 613 21.85 -14.07 9.58
CA GLY A 613 22.24 -12.97 8.71
C GLY A 613 23.03 -13.38 7.47
N THR A 614 23.28 -14.67 7.23
CA THR A 614 23.99 -15.15 6.03
C THR A 614 23.06 -15.30 4.82
N SER A 615 23.58 -15.11 3.60
CA SER A 615 22.79 -15.33 2.38
C SER A 615 22.37 -16.80 2.21
N LEU A 616 21.10 -17.01 1.84
CA LEU A 616 20.55 -18.32 1.49
C LEU A 616 21.39 -19.01 0.40
N TYR A 617 21.84 -18.24 -0.59
CA TYR A 617 22.62 -18.70 -1.75
C TYR A 617 24.14 -18.74 -1.51
N GLY A 618 24.59 -18.41 -0.30
CA GLY A 618 25.98 -18.50 0.09
C GLY A 618 26.85 -17.35 -0.43
N LEU A 619 28.12 -17.65 -0.72
CA LEU A 619 29.13 -16.68 -1.09
C LEU A 619 29.59 -16.86 -2.55
N SER A 620 29.81 -15.75 -3.23
CA SER A 620 30.41 -15.71 -4.56
C SER A 620 31.91 -15.99 -4.54
N SER A 621 32.53 -16.09 -5.72
CA SER A 621 33.99 -16.24 -5.86
C SER A 621 34.79 -15.08 -5.25
N HIS A 622 34.15 -13.94 -5.02
CA HIS A 622 34.74 -12.76 -4.38
C HIS A 622 34.39 -12.65 -2.88
N ASN A 623 33.83 -13.71 -2.29
CA ASN A 623 33.46 -13.78 -0.88
C ASN A 623 32.41 -12.74 -0.46
N ASN A 624 31.49 -12.43 -1.37
CA ASN A 624 30.32 -11.58 -1.16
C ASN A 624 29.06 -12.46 -1.13
N TYR A 625 27.99 -12.02 -0.45
CA TYR A 625 26.67 -12.65 -0.50
C TYR A 625 26.15 -12.72 -1.93
N VAL A 626 25.62 -13.89 -2.26
CA VAL A 626 24.84 -14.10 -3.48
C VAL A 626 23.41 -13.64 -3.21
N THR A 627 22.89 -12.77 -4.08
CA THR A 627 21.52 -12.25 -4.05
C THR A 627 20.68 -12.88 -5.16
N LEU A 628 19.38 -12.56 -5.20
CA LEU A 628 18.57 -12.86 -6.38
C LEU A 628 19.18 -12.16 -7.62
N ASP A 629 19.24 -12.89 -8.73
CA ASP A 629 19.89 -12.51 -10.00
C ASP A 629 21.31 -11.91 -9.86
N TYR A 630 22.10 -12.45 -8.94
CA TYR A 630 23.49 -12.03 -8.72
C TYR A 630 24.42 -12.22 -9.93
N ASP A 631 24.21 -13.26 -10.75
CA ASP A 631 24.98 -13.52 -11.98
C ASP A 631 24.19 -13.05 -13.20
N VAL A 632 24.37 -11.78 -13.56
CA VAL A 632 23.66 -11.13 -14.68
C VAL A 632 24.09 -11.77 -16.01
N SER A 633 23.47 -12.88 -16.38
CA SER A 633 23.46 -13.30 -17.78
C SER A 633 22.68 -12.22 -18.54
N LEU A 634 23.30 -11.58 -19.53
CA LEU A 634 22.75 -10.45 -20.30
C LEU A 634 21.51 -10.81 -21.16
N ALA A 635 20.84 -11.92 -20.86
CA ALA A 635 19.64 -12.37 -21.55
C ALA A 635 18.41 -11.89 -20.78
N THR A 636 17.58 -11.08 -21.44
CA THR A 636 16.21 -10.86 -20.97
C THR A 636 15.49 -12.21 -20.92
N PRO A 637 14.67 -12.47 -19.89
CA PRO A 637 13.81 -13.65 -19.85
C PRO A 637 12.97 -13.72 -21.13
N ALA A 638 12.87 -14.91 -21.74
CA ALA A 638 12.40 -15.07 -23.11
C ALA A 638 10.95 -14.62 -23.35
N GLN A 639 10.15 -14.44 -22.29
CA GLN A 639 8.74 -14.06 -22.35
C GLN A 639 8.43 -12.77 -21.56
N SER A 640 9.46 -12.04 -21.12
CA SER A 640 9.32 -10.72 -20.48
C SER A 640 8.72 -9.70 -21.45
N GLU A 641 7.89 -8.80 -20.90
CA GLU A 641 7.38 -7.62 -21.64
C GLU A 641 8.36 -6.45 -21.62
N SER A 642 9.21 -6.36 -20.60
CA SER A 642 10.28 -5.38 -20.54
C SER A 642 11.34 -5.68 -21.58
N VAL A 643 11.71 -4.64 -22.33
CA VAL A 643 12.88 -4.62 -23.22
C VAL A 643 14.05 -3.84 -22.61
N ASP A 644 13.83 -3.17 -21.47
CA ASP A 644 14.89 -2.63 -20.63
C ASP A 644 15.78 -3.78 -20.10
N PHE A 645 17.08 -3.54 -20.05
CA PHE A 645 18.13 -4.51 -19.77
C PHE A 645 17.91 -5.18 -18.39
N PRO A 646 18.28 -6.47 -18.19
CA PRO A 646 17.85 -7.30 -17.05
C PRO A 646 18.48 -6.93 -15.69
N LEU A 647 19.07 -5.73 -15.56
CA LEU A 647 19.38 -5.22 -14.24
C LEU A 647 18.08 -4.77 -13.57
N VAL A 648 17.40 -5.73 -12.96
CA VAL A 648 16.20 -5.51 -12.18
C VAL A 648 16.63 -4.95 -10.82
N ILE A 649 16.36 -3.67 -10.58
CA ILE A 649 16.70 -3.02 -9.33
C ILE A 649 15.45 -2.78 -8.51
N ALA A 650 15.45 -3.25 -7.27
CA ALA A 650 14.37 -2.97 -6.34
C ALA A 650 14.30 -1.49 -5.99
N VAL A 651 13.10 -0.92 -6.06
CA VAL A 651 12.88 0.50 -5.88
C VAL A 651 11.68 0.73 -4.97
N LEU A 652 11.97 1.22 -3.75
CA LEU A 652 11.03 1.91 -2.86
C LEU A 652 9.77 1.14 -2.41
N GLY A 653 9.60 -0.13 -2.78
CA GLY A 653 8.53 -1.03 -2.32
C GLY A 653 9.01 -2.09 -1.32
N ASN A 654 8.09 -2.89 -0.81
CA ASN A 654 8.34 -4.04 0.07
C ASN A 654 8.20 -5.34 -0.73
N PRO A 655 8.97 -6.40 -0.44
CA PRO A 655 8.75 -7.70 -1.06
C PRO A 655 7.47 -8.37 -0.54
N SER A 656 6.88 -9.24 -1.34
CA SER A 656 5.89 -10.25 -0.93
C SER A 656 6.36 -11.64 -1.37
N VAL A 657 5.74 -12.68 -0.82
CA VAL A 657 6.10 -14.08 -1.07
C VAL A 657 4.81 -14.89 -1.29
N GLY A 658 4.83 -15.79 -2.26
CA GLY A 658 3.74 -16.74 -2.52
C GLY A 658 4.09 -17.76 -3.61
N ASP A 659 3.39 -18.89 -3.59
CA ASP A 659 3.40 -19.95 -4.61
C ASP A 659 2.40 -19.58 -5.72
N LEU A 660 2.92 -18.97 -6.80
CA LEU A 660 2.10 -18.40 -7.89
C LEU A 660 1.69 -19.44 -8.94
N ASP A 661 2.47 -20.51 -9.09
CA ASP A 661 2.23 -21.55 -10.11
C ASP A 661 1.72 -22.88 -9.54
N GLY A 662 1.60 -22.98 -8.21
CA GLY A 662 1.05 -24.12 -7.49
C GLY A 662 2.01 -25.32 -7.43
N ASP A 663 3.31 -25.11 -7.68
CA ASP A 663 4.32 -26.17 -7.65
C ASP A 663 4.77 -26.53 -6.21
N GLY A 664 4.44 -25.67 -5.24
CA GLY A 664 4.75 -25.82 -3.82
C GLY A 664 6.05 -25.16 -3.37
N ASN A 665 6.78 -24.53 -4.29
CA ASN A 665 7.88 -23.62 -4.00
C ASN A 665 7.35 -22.19 -3.90
N LEU A 666 8.11 -21.32 -3.25
CA LEU A 666 7.73 -19.93 -3.08
C LEU A 666 8.47 -19.04 -4.08
N GLU A 667 7.74 -18.07 -4.63
CA GLU A 667 8.29 -16.96 -5.39
C GLU A 667 8.41 -15.72 -4.53
N VAL A 668 9.48 -14.95 -4.77
CA VAL A 668 9.64 -13.59 -4.25
C VAL A 668 9.14 -12.61 -5.29
N ILE A 669 8.32 -11.65 -4.87
CA ILE A 669 7.73 -10.63 -5.73
C ILE A 669 8.17 -9.26 -5.21
N ALA A 670 8.62 -8.38 -6.11
CA ALA A 670 8.96 -7.01 -5.74
C ALA A 670 8.73 -6.02 -6.89
N GLY A 671 8.42 -4.77 -6.50
CA GLY A 671 8.44 -3.62 -7.40
C GLY A 671 9.87 -3.20 -7.73
N THR A 672 10.16 -3.09 -9.02
CA THR A 672 11.50 -2.88 -9.56
C THR A 672 11.51 -1.86 -10.70
N ALA A 673 12.70 -1.53 -11.19
CA ALA A 673 12.89 -0.70 -12.37
C ALA A 673 13.99 -1.28 -13.25
N GLY A 674 13.87 -1.04 -14.54
CA GLY A 674 14.86 -1.41 -15.53
C GLY A 674 16.13 -0.56 -15.46
N THR A 675 17.14 -0.95 -16.24
CA THR A 675 18.48 -0.36 -16.22
C THR A 675 18.51 1.08 -16.73
N ILE A 676 17.64 1.44 -17.67
CA ILE A 676 17.57 2.80 -18.22
C ILE A 676 17.13 3.78 -17.13
N LYS A 677 16.16 3.41 -16.27
CA LYS A 677 15.75 4.23 -15.12
C LYS A 677 16.89 4.50 -14.17
N PHE A 678 17.73 3.49 -13.95
CA PHE A 678 18.94 3.65 -13.15
C PHE A 678 19.96 4.60 -13.79
N ILE A 679 20.17 4.50 -15.11
CA ILE A 679 21.06 5.41 -15.86
C ILE A 679 20.54 6.85 -15.82
N ASP A 680 19.23 7.06 -16.01
CA ASP A 680 18.58 8.37 -15.94
C ASP A 680 18.79 9.05 -14.58
N GLN A 681 18.84 8.26 -13.50
CA GLN A 681 19.18 8.77 -12.17
C GLN A 681 20.61 9.32 -12.13
N GLN A 682 21.57 8.63 -12.74
CA GLN A 682 22.99 9.01 -12.74
C GLN A 682 23.30 10.11 -13.77
N ALA A 683 22.51 10.20 -14.83
CA ALA A 683 22.67 11.17 -15.90
C ALA A 683 21.34 11.90 -16.22
N PRO A 684 20.79 12.74 -15.33
CA PRO A 684 19.42 13.28 -15.46
C PRO A 684 19.17 14.21 -16.65
N ALA A 685 20.21 14.58 -17.40
CA ALA A 685 20.13 15.32 -18.65
C ALA A 685 19.85 14.40 -19.85
N ARG A 686 19.92 13.09 -19.64
CA ARG A 686 19.51 12.01 -20.50
C ARG A 686 18.22 11.47 -19.87
N GLN A 687 17.10 11.67 -20.55
CA GLN A 687 15.78 11.23 -20.08
C GLN A 687 15.27 10.29 -21.15
N GLU A 688 15.63 9.01 -21.04
CA GLU A 688 15.09 7.97 -21.93
C GLU A 688 13.89 7.30 -21.24
N PRO A 689 12.88 6.84 -21.98
CA PRO A 689 11.84 6.00 -21.40
C PRO A 689 12.48 4.69 -20.91
N GLY A 690 12.60 4.55 -19.59
CA GLY A 690 12.90 3.27 -18.94
C GLY A 690 11.65 2.63 -18.37
N ASP A 691 11.71 1.34 -18.08
CA ASP A 691 10.56 0.57 -17.64
C ASP A 691 10.46 0.60 -16.09
N HIS A 692 9.27 0.87 -15.56
CA HIS A 692 8.94 0.48 -14.19
C HIS A 692 8.35 -0.91 -14.23
N GLN A 693 8.63 -1.73 -13.23
CA GLN A 693 8.47 -3.17 -13.34
C GLN A 693 7.88 -3.79 -12.08
N ILE A 694 7.16 -4.89 -12.27
CA ILE A 694 6.99 -5.94 -11.25
C ILE A 694 7.90 -7.09 -11.66
N SER A 695 8.63 -7.65 -10.71
CA SER A 695 9.54 -8.77 -10.91
C SER A 695 9.24 -9.91 -9.96
N VAL A 696 9.49 -11.13 -10.45
CA VAL A 696 9.19 -12.37 -9.76
C VAL A 696 10.37 -13.32 -9.90
N TRP A 697 10.89 -13.79 -8.77
CA TRP A 697 12.00 -14.73 -8.70
C TRP A 697 11.55 -16.04 -8.08
N SER A 698 11.98 -17.15 -8.68
CA SER A 698 11.90 -18.46 -8.02
C SER A 698 12.99 -18.53 -6.95
N VAL A 699 12.61 -18.82 -5.70
CA VAL A 699 13.59 -18.93 -4.60
C VAL A 699 14.55 -20.10 -4.81
N ASP A 700 14.07 -21.22 -5.35
CA ASP A 700 14.88 -22.40 -5.63
C ASP A 700 16.06 -22.12 -6.57
N SER A 701 15.80 -21.36 -7.63
CA SER A 701 16.81 -21.03 -8.64
C SER A 701 17.59 -19.76 -8.31
N GLY A 702 17.01 -18.86 -7.52
CA GLY A 702 17.54 -17.51 -7.28
C GLY A 702 17.43 -16.58 -8.50
N HIS A 703 16.63 -16.95 -9.50
CA HIS A 703 16.53 -16.26 -10.78
C HIS A 703 15.09 -15.84 -11.11
N LEU A 704 14.96 -14.79 -11.95
CA LEU A 704 13.69 -14.39 -12.53
C LEU A 704 12.99 -15.57 -13.23
N ILE A 705 11.69 -15.69 -13.03
CA ILE A 705 10.87 -16.59 -13.84
C ILE A 705 10.70 -16.04 -15.26
N SER A 706 10.49 -16.92 -16.24
CA SER A 706 10.67 -16.58 -17.67
C SER A 706 9.73 -15.50 -18.22
N THR A 707 8.58 -15.30 -17.58
CA THR A 707 7.50 -14.39 -17.95
C THR A 707 7.64 -13.00 -17.33
N TYR A 708 8.53 -12.82 -16.37
CA TYR A 708 8.78 -11.55 -15.70
C TYR A 708 10.16 -10.99 -16.09
N PRO A 709 10.38 -9.66 -16.00
CA PRO A 709 9.48 -8.64 -15.46
C PRO A 709 8.30 -8.24 -16.36
N ARG A 710 7.25 -7.70 -15.73
CA ARG A 710 6.12 -7.04 -16.39
C ARG A 710 6.20 -5.54 -16.18
N ILE A 711 5.86 -4.77 -17.21
CA ILE A 711 5.90 -3.31 -17.15
C ILE A 711 4.68 -2.84 -16.36
N ILE A 712 4.87 -1.79 -15.56
CA ILE A 712 3.80 -1.03 -14.92
C ILE A 712 4.10 0.45 -15.17
N GLU A 713 3.08 1.31 -15.15
CA GLU A 713 3.20 2.68 -15.64
C GLU A 713 3.87 3.63 -14.65
N ASP A 714 3.96 3.28 -13.36
CA ASP A 714 4.69 4.03 -12.34
C ASP A 714 5.42 3.17 -11.30
N LEU A 715 6.36 3.77 -10.56
CA LEU A 715 7.06 3.13 -9.46
C LEU A 715 6.10 2.73 -8.33
N MET A 716 6.35 1.56 -7.74
CA MET A 716 5.59 1.05 -6.59
C MET A 716 6.20 1.58 -5.28
N PHE A 717 5.67 2.70 -4.81
CA PHE A 717 6.12 3.33 -3.56
C PHE A 717 5.46 2.69 -2.32
N PHE A 718 6.26 2.43 -1.28
CA PHE A 718 5.85 2.16 0.12
C PHE A 718 5.02 0.89 0.38
N GLY A 719 4.66 0.13 -0.64
CA GLY A 719 3.80 -1.05 -0.54
C GLY A 719 4.43 -2.35 -1.05
N ASN A 720 3.79 -3.48 -0.77
CA ASN A 720 4.05 -4.79 -1.40
C ASN A 720 2.85 -5.18 -2.27
N PRO A 721 3.02 -6.01 -3.30
CA PRO A 721 1.87 -6.66 -3.95
C PRO A 721 1.13 -7.61 -3.01
N SER A 722 -0.18 -7.72 -3.15
CA SER A 722 -0.95 -8.85 -2.61
C SER A 722 -0.87 -10.05 -3.55
N VAL A 723 -1.06 -11.25 -2.99
CA VAL A 723 -0.98 -12.53 -3.70
C VAL A 723 -2.27 -13.30 -3.44
N VAL A 724 -3.22 -13.12 -4.34
CA VAL A 724 -4.63 -13.52 -4.17
C VAL A 724 -5.24 -13.97 -5.50
N ASP A 725 -5.97 -15.08 -5.49
CA ASP A 725 -6.74 -15.60 -6.64
C ASP A 725 -7.93 -14.68 -6.86
N VAL A 726 -7.86 -13.84 -7.90
CA VAL A 726 -8.96 -12.92 -8.23
C VAL A 726 -9.84 -13.44 -9.35
N ASP A 727 -9.39 -14.43 -10.13
CA ASP A 727 -10.12 -14.91 -11.30
C ASP A 727 -10.84 -16.26 -11.10
N GLY A 728 -10.60 -16.92 -9.97
CA GLY A 728 -11.22 -18.16 -9.54
C GLY A 728 -10.63 -19.41 -10.18
N ASP A 729 -9.43 -19.35 -10.77
CA ASP A 729 -8.76 -20.49 -11.39
C ASP A 729 -8.05 -21.43 -10.40
N GLY A 730 -7.90 -20.99 -9.14
CA GLY A 730 -7.27 -21.73 -8.05
C GLY A 730 -5.77 -21.50 -7.88
N LEU A 731 -5.17 -20.59 -8.66
CA LEU A 731 -3.84 -20.03 -8.49
C LEU A 731 -3.96 -18.54 -8.14
N PRO A 732 -3.02 -17.96 -7.38
CA PRO A 732 -3.10 -16.55 -7.03
C PRO A 732 -2.50 -15.63 -8.11
N GLU A 733 -3.12 -14.46 -8.26
CA GLU A 733 -2.56 -13.32 -9.00
C GLU A 733 -1.76 -12.40 -8.07
N ILE A 734 -0.81 -11.69 -8.66
CA ILE A 734 -0.14 -10.54 -8.08
C ILE A 734 -1.04 -9.32 -8.27
N VAL A 735 -1.62 -8.80 -7.19
CA VAL A 735 -2.48 -7.61 -7.22
C VAL A 735 -1.68 -6.39 -6.75
N GLN A 736 -1.61 -5.36 -7.59
CA GLN A 736 -0.77 -4.19 -7.33
C GLN A 736 -1.40 -2.89 -7.82
N GLY A 737 -1.45 -1.89 -6.95
CA GLY A 737 -1.79 -0.51 -7.32
C GLY A 737 -0.62 0.26 -7.93
N SER A 738 -0.91 1.23 -8.79
CA SER A 738 0.10 2.02 -9.50
C SER A 738 -0.17 3.54 -9.48
N GLY A 739 0.85 4.31 -9.84
CA GLY A 739 0.78 5.78 -9.93
C GLY A 739 0.00 6.34 -11.11
N GLY A 740 -0.30 5.52 -12.13
CA GLY A 740 -1.20 5.92 -13.21
C GLY A 740 -2.68 5.73 -12.89
N GLY A 741 -3.03 5.34 -11.67
CA GLY A 741 -4.40 5.20 -11.21
C GLY A 741 -5.08 3.90 -11.59
N PHE A 742 -4.29 2.83 -11.67
CA PHE A 742 -4.77 1.48 -11.90
C PHE A 742 -4.51 0.55 -10.72
N VAL A 743 -5.27 -0.53 -10.66
CA VAL A 743 -4.96 -1.73 -9.90
C VAL A 743 -4.83 -2.87 -10.89
N HIS A 744 -3.65 -3.44 -10.96
CA HIS A 744 -3.30 -4.57 -11.82
C HIS A 744 -3.51 -5.90 -11.08
N ALA A 745 -3.77 -6.96 -11.84
CA ALA A 745 -3.75 -8.35 -11.36
C ALA A 745 -3.03 -9.20 -12.39
N MET A 746 -1.90 -9.81 -12.05
CA MET A 746 -1.06 -10.56 -12.99
C MET A 746 -0.80 -11.97 -12.47
N ASN A 747 -1.09 -13.00 -13.27
CA ASN A 747 -0.83 -14.39 -12.87
C ASN A 747 0.66 -14.77 -13.04
N HIS A 748 1.04 -16.02 -12.73
CA HIS A 748 2.41 -16.52 -12.93
C HIS A 748 2.88 -16.49 -14.40
N LEU A 749 1.94 -16.51 -15.36
CA LEU A 749 2.23 -16.33 -16.78
C LEU A 749 2.40 -14.86 -17.17
N GLY A 750 2.14 -13.94 -16.23
CA GLY A 750 2.16 -12.49 -16.39
C GLY A 750 1.07 -11.97 -17.33
N ALA A 751 -0.05 -12.68 -17.42
CA ALA A 751 -1.26 -12.22 -18.08
C ALA A 751 -2.23 -11.65 -17.04
N GLU A 752 -2.98 -10.62 -17.43
CA GLU A 752 -4.08 -10.12 -16.62
C GLU A 752 -5.38 -10.88 -16.91
N PRO A 753 -6.17 -11.23 -15.87
CA PRO A 753 -7.46 -11.89 -16.07
C PRO A 753 -8.48 -10.95 -16.72
N ALA A 754 -9.57 -11.52 -17.22
CA ALA A 754 -10.63 -10.73 -17.85
C ALA A 754 -11.23 -9.73 -16.85
N GLY A 755 -11.43 -8.48 -17.28
CA GLY A 755 -11.94 -7.41 -16.42
C GLY A 755 -10.86 -6.62 -15.67
N TRP A 756 -9.59 -6.99 -15.84
CA TRP A 756 -8.41 -6.26 -15.34
C TRP A 756 -7.66 -5.54 -16.47
N PRO A 757 -6.96 -4.43 -16.16
CA PRO A 757 -6.78 -3.82 -14.83
C PRO A 757 -7.98 -2.97 -14.41
N LYS A 758 -8.10 -2.69 -13.10
CA LYS A 758 -9.15 -1.82 -12.53
C LYS A 758 -8.71 -0.36 -12.55
N PHE A 759 -9.62 0.56 -12.89
CA PHE A 759 -9.32 1.99 -12.98
C PHE A 759 -9.88 2.79 -11.80
N THR A 760 -9.02 3.59 -11.16
CA THR A 760 -9.35 4.40 -9.97
C THR A 760 -9.07 5.89 -10.14
N ASN A 761 -8.35 6.30 -11.20
CA ASN A 761 -7.94 7.68 -11.51
C ASN A 761 -6.98 8.37 -10.51
N GLY A 762 -6.88 7.85 -9.28
CA GLY A 762 -6.03 8.40 -8.22
C GLY A 762 -4.77 7.58 -8.00
N TRP A 763 -3.73 8.17 -7.43
CA TRP A 763 -2.48 7.45 -7.16
C TRP A 763 -2.71 6.35 -6.12
N MET A 764 -2.47 5.10 -6.51
CA MET A 764 -2.60 3.94 -5.64
C MET A 764 -1.30 3.67 -4.88
N ILE A 765 -1.02 4.48 -3.86
CA ILE A 765 0.04 4.21 -2.86
C ILE A 765 -0.38 3.09 -1.88
N PRO A 766 -1.62 3.10 -1.33
CA PRO A 766 -2.09 1.99 -0.49
C PRO A 766 -2.16 0.67 -1.25
N ILE A 767 -1.90 -0.42 -0.54
CA ILE A 767 -1.98 -1.77 -1.12
C ILE A 767 -3.41 -2.30 -1.05
N PRO A 768 -3.96 -2.81 -2.17
CA PRO A 768 -5.25 -3.49 -2.17
C PRO A 768 -5.23 -4.71 -1.24
N VAL A 769 -6.31 -4.88 -0.48
CA VAL A 769 -6.54 -6.06 0.36
C VAL A 769 -7.69 -6.88 -0.20
N ALA A 770 -7.62 -8.20 -0.14
CA ALA A 770 -8.72 -9.07 -0.55
C ALA A 770 -9.31 -9.87 0.62
N GLY A 771 -10.63 -10.03 0.61
CA GLY A 771 -11.35 -10.84 1.59
C GLY A 771 -12.85 -10.85 1.32
N ASP A 772 -13.55 -11.84 1.87
CA ASP A 772 -15.01 -11.99 1.79
C ASP A 772 -15.68 -11.02 2.79
N ILE A 773 -16.01 -9.82 2.33
CA ILE A 773 -16.59 -8.78 3.17
C ILE A 773 -18.09 -8.95 3.32
N ASP A 774 -18.77 -9.55 2.34
CA ASP A 774 -20.24 -9.67 2.36
C ASP A 774 -20.76 -11.05 2.81
N GLY A 775 -19.88 -12.03 2.95
CA GLY A 775 -20.13 -13.38 3.45
C GLY A 775 -20.72 -14.34 2.41
N ASP A 776 -20.60 -14.05 1.11
CA ASP A 776 -21.14 -14.88 0.04
C ASP A 776 -20.21 -16.04 -0.38
N GLY A 777 -18.96 -16.05 0.12
CA GLY A 777 -17.94 -17.05 -0.14
C GLY A 777 -17.02 -16.75 -1.33
N LEU A 778 -17.17 -15.59 -1.97
CA LEU A 778 -16.24 -15.04 -2.93
C LEU A 778 -15.38 -13.95 -2.27
N LEU A 779 -14.39 -13.46 -3.01
CA LEU A 779 -13.51 -12.41 -2.54
C LEU A 779 -13.97 -11.06 -3.09
N GLU A 780 -13.81 -10.03 -2.27
CA GLU A 780 -13.82 -8.65 -2.72
C GLU A 780 -12.40 -8.10 -2.65
N VAL A 781 -12.03 -7.27 -3.63
CA VAL A 781 -10.77 -6.50 -3.60
C VAL A 781 -11.08 -5.08 -3.16
N VAL A 782 -10.46 -4.64 -2.08
CA VAL A 782 -10.65 -3.31 -1.47
C VAL A 782 -9.39 -2.48 -1.68
N ALA A 783 -9.50 -1.33 -2.34
CA ALA A 783 -8.37 -0.44 -2.59
C ALA A 783 -8.72 1.03 -2.34
N ALA A 784 -7.73 1.78 -1.87
CA ALA A 784 -7.86 3.21 -1.64
C ALA A 784 -6.85 4.00 -2.46
N SER A 785 -7.30 5.10 -3.06
CA SER A 785 -6.40 6.07 -3.67
C SER A 785 -5.92 7.10 -2.65
N ARG A 786 -4.74 7.65 -2.88
CA ARG A 786 -4.18 8.76 -2.10
C ARG A 786 -5.16 9.92 -2.00
N GLU A 787 -5.97 10.15 -3.02
CA GLU A 787 -6.95 11.21 -3.11
C GLU A 787 -8.13 11.03 -2.16
N GLY A 788 -8.27 9.85 -1.55
CA GLY A 788 -9.29 9.54 -0.56
C GLY A 788 -10.51 8.80 -1.12
N PHE A 789 -10.39 8.13 -2.27
CA PHE A 789 -11.45 7.26 -2.78
C PHE A 789 -11.19 5.80 -2.38
N LEU A 790 -12.11 5.21 -1.63
CA LEU A 790 -12.15 3.79 -1.32
C LEU A 790 -13.07 3.09 -2.34
N THR A 791 -12.53 2.15 -3.10
CA THR A 791 -13.26 1.37 -4.11
C THR A 791 -13.18 -0.11 -3.75
N VAL A 792 -14.27 -0.83 -3.99
CA VAL A 792 -14.38 -2.27 -3.74
C VAL A 792 -14.90 -2.92 -5.01
N TRP A 793 -14.32 -4.06 -5.39
CA TRP A 793 -14.75 -4.86 -6.52
C TRP A 793 -15.10 -6.28 -6.11
N ASP A 794 -16.20 -6.79 -6.64
CA ASP A 794 -16.57 -8.21 -6.56
C ASP A 794 -15.66 -8.99 -7.51
N VAL A 795 -15.02 -10.05 -7.03
CA VAL A 795 -14.18 -10.90 -7.87
C VAL A 795 -14.55 -12.38 -7.75
N PRO A 796 -14.43 -13.19 -8.82
CA PRO A 796 -14.86 -14.58 -8.81
C PRO A 796 -13.98 -15.53 -7.96
N GLY A 797 -12.85 -15.04 -7.45
CA GLY A 797 -11.97 -15.78 -6.52
C GLY A 797 -12.72 -16.30 -5.30
N ALA A 798 -12.48 -17.55 -4.90
CA ALA A 798 -13.16 -18.14 -3.76
C ALA A 798 -12.47 -17.78 -2.43
N ALA A 799 -13.26 -17.43 -1.41
CA ALA A 799 -12.75 -17.18 -0.08
C ALA A 799 -12.14 -18.46 0.55
N GLY A 800 -10.84 -18.43 0.87
CA GLY A 800 -10.15 -19.57 1.50
C GLY A 800 -8.62 -19.55 1.41
N THR A 801 -7.95 -20.34 2.25
CA THR A 801 -6.52 -20.16 2.57
C THR A 801 -5.51 -20.51 1.47
N ASN A 802 -5.88 -21.26 0.44
CA ASN A 802 -4.93 -21.62 -0.62
C ASN A 802 -4.89 -20.61 -1.77
N ALA A 803 -5.96 -19.82 -1.91
CA ALA A 803 -6.15 -18.80 -2.93
C ALA A 803 -5.72 -17.41 -2.44
N THR A 804 -5.75 -17.17 -1.12
CA THR A 804 -5.30 -15.92 -0.48
C THR A 804 -4.01 -16.19 0.30
N GLN A 805 -2.85 -15.99 -0.33
CA GLN A 805 -1.55 -16.29 0.27
C GLN A 805 -0.88 -15.07 0.89
N TRP A 806 -1.19 -13.86 0.40
CA TRP A 806 -0.73 -12.61 0.98
C TRP A 806 -1.81 -11.56 0.76
N ASP A 807 -2.69 -11.39 1.75
CA ASP A 807 -4.00 -10.76 1.53
C ASP A 807 -3.93 -9.26 1.23
N GLY A 808 -2.89 -8.57 1.71
CA GLY A 808 -2.73 -7.13 1.57
C GLY A 808 -1.39 -6.61 2.07
N PHE A 809 -1.37 -5.36 2.54
CA PHE A 809 -0.15 -4.74 3.07
C PHE A 809 0.41 -5.54 4.26
N ARG A 810 1.67 -5.98 4.17
CA ARG A 810 2.37 -6.75 5.21
C ARG A 810 1.66 -8.08 5.58
N HIS A 811 1.12 -8.76 4.59
CA HIS A 811 0.52 -10.11 4.61
C HIS A 811 -0.86 -10.24 5.24
N ASP A 812 -1.07 -9.69 6.44
CA ASP A 812 -2.28 -9.92 7.22
C ASP A 812 -2.75 -8.66 7.97
N ARG A 813 -3.93 -8.73 8.60
CA ARG A 813 -4.50 -7.62 9.38
C ARG A 813 -3.68 -7.19 10.60
N GLN A 814 -2.80 -8.04 11.12
CA GLN A 814 -1.86 -7.71 12.21
C GLN A 814 -0.55 -7.10 11.68
N ARG A 815 -0.38 -7.05 10.35
CA ARG A 815 0.75 -6.47 9.62
C ARG A 815 2.08 -7.17 9.91
N THR A 816 2.05 -8.46 10.25
CA THR A 816 3.24 -9.22 10.69
C THR A 816 4.37 -9.21 9.67
N GLY A 817 4.06 -9.11 8.38
CA GLY A 817 5.03 -9.25 7.30
C GLY A 817 5.60 -10.67 7.19
N ALA A 818 4.92 -11.67 7.75
CA ALA A 818 5.36 -13.06 7.76
C ALA A 818 4.28 -13.99 7.17
N LEU A 819 4.65 -14.80 6.18
CA LEU A 819 3.74 -15.74 5.52
C LEU A 819 3.19 -16.81 6.48
N ARG A 820 3.96 -17.14 7.54
CA ARG A 820 3.60 -18.14 8.56
C ARG A 820 3.13 -17.49 9.88
N SER A 821 2.51 -16.31 9.83
CA SER A 821 2.05 -15.59 11.02
C SER A 821 0.97 -16.31 11.84
N GLY A 822 0.22 -17.21 11.22
CA GLY A 822 -0.91 -17.90 11.85
C GLY A 822 -2.16 -17.02 11.98
N VAL A 823 -2.16 -15.82 11.41
CA VAL A 823 -3.33 -14.94 11.29
C VAL A 823 -4.12 -15.38 10.05
N PRO A 824 -5.41 -15.77 10.19
CA PRO A 824 -6.20 -16.15 9.03
C PRO A 824 -6.60 -14.92 8.21
N ALA A 825 -6.52 -15.04 6.88
CA ALA A 825 -6.92 -14.01 5.91
C ALA A 825 -8.45 -13.74 5.86
N GLY A 826 -9.23 -14.37 6.74
CA GLY A 826 -10.70 -14.26 6.75
C GLY A 826 -11.29 -14.30 8.14
N LEU A 827 -12.61 -14.52 8.19
CA LEU A 827 -13.41 -14.52 9.42
C LEU A 827 -12.82 -15.41 10.52
N VAL A 828 -12.65 -14.81 11.70
CA VAL A 828 -12.40 -15.56 12.93
C VAL A 828 -13.73 -15.70 13.64
N PRO A 829 -14.26 -16.92 13.85
CA PRO A 829 -15.55 -17.08 14.49
C PRO A 829 -15.54 -16.49 15.92
N ALA A 830 -16.62 -15.81 16.30
CA ALA A 830 -16.76 -15.21 17.63
C ALA A 830 -16.48 -16.21 18.78
N GLY A 831 -15.63 -15.80 19.73
CA GLY A 831 -15.22 -16.57 20.90
C GLY A 831 -14.11 -17.61 20.67
N CYS A 832 -13.38 -17.52 19.55
CA CYS A 832 -12.26 -18.41 19.22
C CYS A 832 -10.90 -17.76 19.58
N ARG A 833 -10.04 -18.50 20.28
CA ARG A 833 -8.62 -18.13 20.48
C ARG A 833 -7.78 -18.57 19.28
N ALA A 834 -6.94 -17.67 18.77
CA ALA A 834 -5.90 -18.03 17.81
C ALA A 834 -4.78 -18.78 18.56
N GLY A 835 -4.65 -20.08 18.28
CA GLY A 835 -3.58 -20.92 18.82
C GLY A 835 -3.23 -22.02 17.82
N VAL A 836 -1.96 -22.08 17.41
CA VAL A 836 -1.46 -23.10 16.49
C VAL A 836 -1.27 -24.41 17.26
N TYR A 837 -2.30 -25.29 17.27
CA TYR A 837 -2.13 -26.68 17.68
C TYR A 837 -2.25 -27.61 16.47
N PRO A 838 -1.26 -28.48 16.18
CA PRO A 838 -1.33 -29.38 15.05
C PRO A 838 -2.32 -30.53 15.31
N LEU A 839 -3.61 -30.29 15.07
CA LEU A 839 -4.63 -31.35 15.05
C LEU A 839 -4.66 -32.02 13.67
N LYS A 840 -4.18 -33.26 13.56
CA LYS A 840 -4.35 -34.05 12.32
C LYS A 840 -5.65 -34.86 12.37
N LEU A 841 -6.69 -34.34 11.75
CA LEU A 841 -7.91 -35.11 11.45
C LEU A 841 -7.77 -35.82 10.11
N ARG A 842 -7.91 -37.15 10.10
CA ARG A 842 -7.88 -37.95 8.86
C ARG A 842 -9.23 -38.65 8.67
N ALA A 843 -10.13 -38.02 7.92
CA ALA A 843 -11.32 -38.69 7.39
C ALA A 843 -10.87 -39.76 6.38
N THR A 844 -11.11 -41.04 6.66
CA THR A 844 -10.50 -42.12 5.86
C THR A 844 -11.45 -42.83 4.91
N ARG A 845 -12.74 -42.42 4.84
CA ARG A 845 -13.69 -42.75 3.74
C ARG A 845 -15.08 -42.19 4.05
N LEU A 846 -15.64 -41.40 3.13
CA LEU A 846 -17.07 -41.24 2.96
C LEU A 846 -17.55 -42.26 1.90
N ARG A 847 -18.66 -42.95 2.15
CA ARG A 847 -19.33 -43.78 1.13
C ARG A 847 -20.82 -43.43 1.14
N ARG A 848 -21.29 -42.86 0.04
CA ARG A 848 -22.71 -42.77 -0.31
C ARG A 848 -23.07 -43.99 -1.17
N ARG A 849 -24.17 -44.68 -0.89
CA ARG A 849 -24.73 -45.71 -1.78
C ARG A 849 -26.06 -45.18 -2.30
N THR A 850 -26.13 -44.80 -3.57
CA THR A 850 -27.38 -44.47 -4.25
C THR A 850 -28.11 -45.75 -4.64
N ALA A 851 -28.76 -46.39 -3.67
CA ALA A 851 -29.79 -47.39 -3.96
C ALA A 851 -31.09 -46.95 -3.27
N PRO A 852 -32.27 -47.09 -3.91
CA PRO A 852 -33.52 -46.43 -3.46
C PRO A 852 -34.07 -46.87 -2.10
N ALA A 853 -33.38 -47.73 -1.36
CA ALA A 853 -33.88 -48.38 -0.14
C ALA A 853 -33.02 -48.16 1.11
N SER A 854 -31.93 -47.38 1.06
CA SER A 854 -31.20 -46.99 2.27
C SER A 854 -30.38 -45.70 2.07
N ASP A 855 -31.02 -44.54 2.23
CA ASP A 855 -30.32 -43.26 2.36
C ASP A 855 -29.61 -43.21 3.72
N SER A 856 -28.45 -43.85 3.82
CA SER A 856 -27.59 -43.76 4.99
C SER A 856 -26.19 -43.31 4.59
N LEU A 857 -25.75 -42.15 5.08
CA LEU A 857 -24.36 -41.68 4.98
C LEU A 857 -23.52 -42.46 5.99
N ARG A 858 -22.42 -43.08 5.55
CA ARG A 858 -21.50 -43.79 6.46
C ARG A 858 -20.15 -43.08 6.49
N MET A 859 -19.81 -42.49 7.64
CA MET A 859 -18.49 -41.86 7.83
C MET A 859 -17.59 -42.72 8.71
N ARG A 860 -16.31 -42.77 8.36
CA ARG A 860 -15.23 -43.32 9.18
C ARG A 860 -14.15 -42.26 9.39
N GLY A 861 -13.91 -41.93 10.65
CA GLY A 861 -12.86 -40.99 11.06
C GLY A 861 -11.82 -41.62 11.98
N SER A 862 -10.62 -41.07 11.93
CA SER A 862 -9.57 -41.27 12.93
C SER A 862 -8.97 -39.93 13.32
N PHE A 863 -8.70 -39.74 14.61
CA PHE A 863 -8.01 -38.56 15.12
C PHE A 863 -6.67 -38.96 15.76
N ARG A 864 -5.67 -38.08 15.64
CA ARG A 864 -4.39 -38.16 16.35
C ARG A 864 -4.06 -36.79 16.96
N LEU A 865 -3.89 -36.75 18.27
CA LEU A 865 -3.33 -35.58 18.95
C LEU A 865 -1.79 -35.70 18.91
N ALA A 866 -1.10 -34.65 18.47
CA ALA A 866 0.36 -34.60 18.43
C ALA A 866 0.85 -33.48 19.36
N GLY A 867 1.66 -33.83 20.36
CA GLY A 867 2.33 -32.89 21.26
C GLY A 867 3.13 -33.64 22.33
N ASN A 868 4.36 -33.20 22.61
CA ASN A 868 5.29 -33.81 23.56
C ASN A 868 5.08 -33.36 25.02
N ALA A 869 3.91 -32.79 25.39
CA ALA A 869 3.74 -32.12 26.68
C ALA A 869 2.60 -32.64 27.58
N LEU A 870 1.83 -33.65 27.17
CA LEU A 870 0.72 -34.14 28.00
C LEU A 870 0.70 -35.67 28.08
N ASP A 871 1.23 -36.18 29.19
CA ASP A 871 1.28 -37.60 29.55
C ASP A 871 -0.07 -38.01 30.19
N PHE A 872 -0.99 -38.57 29.40
CA PHE A 872 -2.25 -39.09 29.93
C PHE A 872 -2.27 -40.63 29.88
N ALA A 873 -2.70 -41.27 30.98
CA ALA A 873 -2.94 -42.70 31.03
C ALA A 873 -4.26 -43.06 30.31
N SER A 874 -4.35 -44.28 29.75
CA SER A 874 -5.47 -44.75 28.90
C SER A 874 -6.85 -44.77 29.55
N ASP A 875 -6.93 -44.60 30.87
CA ASP A 875 -8.14 -44.88 31.67
C ASP A 875 -8.96 -43.60 31.99
N ASP A 876 -8.49 -42.44 31.52
CA ASP A 876 -8.99 -41.11 31.94
C ASP A 876 -10.07 -40.50 31.04
N PHE A 877 -10.53 -41.14 29.96
CA PHE A 877 -11.47 -40.53 29.00
C PHE A 877 -12.77 -41.33 28.75
N GLU A 878 -13.87 -40.61 28.51
CA GLU A 878 -15.14 -41.14 27.98
C GLU A 878 -15.51 -40.38 26.69
N LEU A 879 -15.69 -41.10 25.58
CA LEU A 879 -16.18 -40.56 24.31
C LEU A 879 -17.71 -40.75 24.25
N ARG A 880 -18.48 -39.66 24.21
CA ARG A 880 -19.93 -39.68 23.97
C ARG A 880 -20.26 -38.97 22.69
N LEU A 881 -21.04 -39.64 21.84
CA LEU A 881 -21.59 -39.07 20.61
C LEU A 881 -23.04 -38.66 20.89
N THR A 882 -23.37 -37.40 20.68
CA THR A 882 -24.75 -36.89 20.75
C THR A 882 -25.05 -36.19 19.44
N GLY A 883 -26.06 -36.64 18.71
CA GLY A 883 -26.56 -35.90 17.54
C GLY A 883 -27.78 -35.09 17.93
N THR A 884 -27.86 -33.85 17.46
CA THR A 884 -29.09 -33.06 17.50
C THR A 884 -29.86 -33.33 16.19
N GLY A 885 -30.94 -34.12 16.29
CA GLY A 885 -31.82 -34.44 15.16
C GLY A 885 -31.69 -35.88 14.63
N THR A 886 -32.74 -36.68 14.83
CA THR A 886 -32.92 -38.10 14.43
C THR A 886 -31.82 -39.10 14.87
N ALA A 887 -32.25 -40.32 15.22
CA ALA A 887 -31.43 -41.30 15.92
C ALA A 887 -30.22 -41.78 15.11
N TYR A 888 -29.01 -41.33 15.49
CA TYR A 888 -27.75 -41.88 15.03
C TYR A 888 -27.33 -43.04 15.94
N SER A 889 -26.93 -44.18 15.37
CA SER A 889 -26.33 -45.30 16.12
C SER A 889 -24.86 -45.45 15.71
N GLY A 890 -23.94 -45.36 16.68
CA GLY A 890 -22.50 -45.57 16.46
C GLY A 890 -21.94 -46.64 17.39
N VAL A 891 -20.90 -47.35 16.94
CA VAL A 891 -20.11 -48.29 17.76
C VAL A 891 -18.66 -47.83 17.73
N VAL A 892 -18.06 -47.63 18.90
CA VAL A 892 -16.61 -47.43 19.05
C VAL A 892 -15.95 -48.81 18.93
N ALA A 893 -15.12 -49.00 17.90
CA ALA A 893 -14.41 -50.26 17.68
C ALA A 893 -12.91 -50.06 17.92
N GLY A 894 -12.41 -50.65 19.00
CA GLY A 894 -11.01 -50.64 19.40
C GLY A 894 -10.81 -49.84 20.69
N GLY A 895 -10.07 -50.43 21.65
CA GLY A 895 -9.68 -49.72 22.87
C GLY A 895 -8.90 -48.44 22.52
N LEU A 896 -9.22 -47.36 23.23
CA LEU A 896 -8.52 -46.08 23.15
C LEU A 896 -7.08 -46.30 23.66
N ALA A 897 -6.10 -46.29 22.76
CA ALA A 897 -4.74 -45.98 23.16
C ALA A 897 -4.64 -44.45 23.24
N ALA A 898 -3.94 -43.91 24.24
CA ALA A 898 -3.95 -42.51 24.71
C ALA A 898 -3.67 -41.39 23.65
N THR A 899 -3.47 -41.72 22.38
CA THR A 899 -3.18 -40.79 21.29
C THR A 899 -3.97 -41.06 19.99
N HIS A 900 -4.85 -42.07 19.95
CA HIS A 900 -5.61 -42.45 18.75
C HIS A 900 -7.00 -43.02 19.08
N GLY A 901 -8.02 -42.57 18.36
CA GLY A 901 -9.37 -43.16 18.37
C GLY A 901 -9.95 -43.36 16.97
N ARG A 902 -10.87 -44.33 16.83
CA ARG A 902 -11.66 -44.59 15.61
C ARG A 902 -13.15 -44.57 15.91
N PHE A 903 -13.93 -43.97 15.02
CA PHE A 903 -15.39 -43.95 15.12
C PHE A 903 -16.05 -44.26 13.77
N THR A 904 -17.26 -44.81 13.82
CA THR A 904 -18.10 -45.06 12.63
C THR A 904 -19.54 -44.65 12.93
N PHE A 905 -20.12 -43.83 12.05
CA PHE A 905 -21.53 -43.41 12.13
C PHE A 905 -22.29 -43.85 10.87
N SER A 906 -23.62 -44.02 11.03
CA SER A 906 -24.58 -44.12 9.93
C SER A 906 -25.87 -43.37 10.24
N GLY A 907 -26.42 -42.59 9.30
CA GLY A 907 -27.71 -41.90 9.45
C GLY A 907 -28.22 -41.22 8.17
N PRO A 908 -29.45 -40.65 8.20
CA PRO A 908 -30.16 -40.17 7.01
C PRO A 908 -29.45 -39.00 6.31
N ALA A 909 -29.51 -38.97 4.97
CA ALA A 909 -28.76 -38.02 4.13
C ALA A 909 -29.39 -36.62 3.99
N ALA A 910 -30.58 -36.40 4.55
CA ALA A 910 -31.33 -35.15 4.45
C ALA A 910 -31.34 -34.41 5.79
N GLY A 911 -30.77 -33.21 5.80
CA GLY A 911 -30.72 -32.31 6.95
C GLY A 911 -29.28 -31.96 7.30
N GLY A 912 -28.92 -30.68 7.19
CA GLY A 912 -27.69 -30.17 7.80
C GLY A 912 -27.70 -30.50 9.28
N GLY A 913 -26.84 -31.43 9.69
CA GLY A 913 -26.72 -31.90 11.06
C GLY A 913 -25.32 -31.65 11.58
N ALA A 914 -25.21 -30.95 12.70
CA ALA A 914 -23.97 -30.86 13.45
C ALA A 914 -23.64 -32.22 14.09
N ILE A 915 -22.38 -32.64 14.03
CA ILE A 915 -21.91 -33.84 14.73
C ILE A 915 -21.14 -33.38 15.97
N ASP A 916 -21.76 -33.52 17.14
CA ASP A 916 -21.08 -33.24 18.41
C ASP A 916 -20.34 -34.48 18.91
N VAL A 917 -19.01 -34.34 19.02
CA VAL A 917 -18.13 -35.37 19.56
C VAL A 917 -17.65 -34.92 20.94
N LYS A 918 -18.32 -35.37 22.00
CA LYS A 918 -17.94 -34.99 23.35
C LYS A 918 -16.87 -35.92 23.90
N ILE A 919 -15.70 -35.37 24.23
CA ILE A 919 -14.59 -36.10 24.87
C ILE A 919 -14.48 -35.62 26.32
N THR A 920 -14.94 -36.42 27.28
CA THR A 920 -14.93 -36.03 28.70
C THR A 920 -13.75 -36.69 29.41
N ALA A 921 -12.85 -35.91 30.02
CA ALA A 921 -11.86 -36.46 30.93
C ALA A 921 -12.52 -36.73 32.30
N LYS A 922 -12.31 -37.92 32.87
CA LYS A 922 -12.87 -38.32 34.18
C LYS A 922 -12.33 -37.49 35.35
N ARG A 923 -11.27 -36.70 35.15
CA ARG A 923 -10.65 -35.83 36.16
C ARG A 923 -10.86 -34.32 35.92
N GLY A 924 -12.06 -33.93 35.50
CA GLY A 924 -12.53 -32.55 35.63
C GLY A 924 -12.13 -31.55 34.53
N LEU A 925 -11.37 -31.98 33.51
CA LEU A 925 -11.15 -31.20 32.28
C LEU A 925 -12.22 -31.60 31.23
N LEU A 926 -13.10 -30.66 30.91
CA LEU A 926 -14.14 -30.84 29.91
C LEU A 926 -13.61 -30.33 28.56
N TYR A 927 -13.37 -31.24 27.62
CA TYR A 927 -13.08 -30.85 26.23
C TYR A 927 -14.36 -31.03 25.40
N HIS A 928 -14.84 -29.94 24.80
CA HIS A 928 -15.93 -29.98 23.84
C HIS A 928 -15.33 -29.97 22.44
N VAL A 929 -15.53 -31.05 21.67
CA VAL A 929 -15.15 -31.09 20.25
C VAL A 929 -16.42 -31.04 19.41
N THR A 930 -16.70 -29.86 18.88
CA THR A 930 -17.83 -29.62 18.00
C THR A 930 -17.30 -29.60 16.57
N ALA A 931 -17.83 -30.46 15.69
CA ALA A 931 -17.54 -30.43 14.26
C ALA A 931 -18.82 -30.05 13.51
N SER A 932 -18.90 -28.80 13.07
CA SER A 932 -19.97 -28.31 12.19
C SER A 932 -19.48 -28.33 10.75
N ALA A 933 -20.33 -28.84 9.86
CA ALA A 933 -20.05 -28.87 8.44
C ALA A 933 -21.23 -28.16 7.73
N SER A 934 -20.99 -26.95 7.22
CA SER A 934 -21.92 -26.18 6.38
C SER A 934 -21.56 -26.37 4.90
N GLY A 935 -22.52 -26.15 3.99
CA GLY A 935 -22.25 -26.08 2.54
C GLY A 935 -22.52 -27.33 1.68
N PHE A 936 -23.11 -28.41 2.21
CA PHE A 936 -23.43 -29.58 1.36
C PHE A 936 -24.78 -29.41 0.65
N SER A 937 -24.75 -29.13 -0.66
CA SER A 937 -25.97 -29.09 -1.48
C SER A 937 -26.44 -30.50 -1.89
N ALA A 938 -27.75 -30.64 -2.15
CA ALA A 938 -28.34 -31.89 -2.57
C ALA A 938 -28.12 -32.15 -4.07
N ALA A 939 -27.37 -33.21 -4.38
CA ALA A 939 -27.34 -33.99 -5.64
C ALA A 939 -27.27 -33.19 -6.98
N GLY A 940 -26.08 -33.17 -7.59
CA GLY A 940 -25.94 -33.01 -9.04
C GLY A 940 -25.07 -31.85 -9.54
N SER A 941 -24.54 -31.00 -8.67
CA SER A 941 -23.55 -29.97 -9.02
C SER A 941 -22.17 -30.34 -8.48
N ALA A 942 -21.11 -29.91 -9.17
CA ALA A 942 -19.72 -30.06 -8.77
C ALA A 942 -19.51 -29.63 -7.30
N VAL A 943 -18.60 -30.32 -6.62
CA VAL A 943 -18.47 -30.30 -5.16
C VAL A 943 -17.79 -29.01 -4.69
N PRO A 944 -18.39 -28.22 -3.76
CA PRO A 944 -17.67 -27.14 -3.10
C PRO A 944 -16.68 -27.70 -2.07
N ASN A 945 -15.48 -27.13 -2.03
CA ASN A 945 -14.59 -27.27 -0.87
C ASN A 945 -15.31 -26.66 0.34
N GLY A 946 -15.50 -27.43 1.41
CA GLY A 946 -16.15 -26.95 2.62
C GLY A 946 -15.13 -26.74 3.74
N THR A 947 -15.30 -25.68 4.53
CA THR A 947 -14.51 -25.45 5.74
C THR A 947 -15.17 -26.17 6.92
N ALA A 948 -14.45 -27.09 7.54
CA ALA A 948 -14.87 -27.72 8.79
C ALA A 948 -14.24 -26.96 9.96
N ILE A 949 -15.06 -26.38 10.83
CA ILE A 949 -14.58 -25.77 12.08
C ILE A 949 -14.57 -26.84 13.16
N VAL A 950 -13.40 -27.06 13.76
CA VAL A 950 -13.20 -27.95 14.89
C VAL A 950 -12.93 -27.08 16.10
N ARG A 951 -13.76 -27.16 17.13
CA ARG A 951 -13.49 -26.50 18.41
C ARG A 951 -12.78 -27.47 19.37
N VAL A 952 -11.80 -27.01 20.13
CA VAL A 952 -11.21 -27.77 21.24
C VAL A 952 -11.13 -26.84 22.46
N GLY A 953 -12.15 -26.88 23.32
CA GLY A 953 -12.26 -25.86 24.38
C GLY A 953 -12.63 -24.50 23.76
N ASP A 954 -11.84 -23.46 24.05
CA ASP A 954 -11.99 -22.10 23.50
C ASP A 954 -11.17 -21.90 22.20
N ASP A 955 -10.41 -22.92 21.77
CA ASP A 955 -9.58 -22.87 20.55
C ASP A 955 -10.35 -23.37 19.33
N CYS A 956 -10.15 -22.75 18.17
CA CYS A 956 -10.81 -23.11 16.92
C CYS A 956 -9.81 -23.45 15.82
N PHE A 957 -10.06 -24.55 15.11
CA PHE A 957 -9.27 -25.00 13.96
C PHE A 957 -10.16 -25.01 12.72
N ALA A 958 -9.78 -24.27 11.69
CA ALA A 958 -10.36 -24.43 10.37
C ALA A 958 -9.63 -25.57 9.64
N ALA A 959 -10.39 -26.50 9.05
CA ALA A 959 -9.84 -27.55 8.21
C ALA A 959 -10.58 -27.58 6.87
N THR A 960 -9.84 -27.41 5.77
CA THR A 960 -10.39 -27.45 4.41
C THR A 960 -10.61 -28.90 3.98
N VAL A 961 -11.86 -29.24 3.66
CA VAL A 961 -12.24 -30.58 3.22
C VAL A 961 -12.42 -30.58 1.71
N ALA A 962 -11.44 -31.15 1.00
CA ALA A 962 -11.49 -31.32 -0.45
C ALA A 962 -12.13 -32.67 -0.80
N CYS A 963 -13.20 -32.66 -1.60
CA CYS A 963 -13.91 -33.86 -2.01
C CYS A 963 -13.70 -34.14 -3.50
N THR A 964 -13.31 -35.37 -3.82
CA THR A 964 -13.11 -35.83 -5.21
C THR A 964 -14.16 -36.87 -5.57
N GLY A 965 -14.81 -36.72 -6.73
CA GLY A 965 -15.66 -37.76 -7.29
C GLY A 965 -14.82 -38.99 -7.64
N ALA A 966 -15.26 -40.18 -7.22
CA ALA A 966 -14.66 -41.43 -7.65
C ALA A 966 -15.05 -41.73 -9.11
N ALA A 967 -14.21 -42.48 -9.81
CA ALA A 967 -14.39 -42.83 -11.23
C ALA A 967 -15.69 -43.62 -11.54
N ASP A 968 -16.45 -44.05 -10.53
CA ASP A 968 -17.74 -44.73 -10.69
C ASP A 968 -18.93 -43.77 -10.83
N GLY A 969 -18.72 -42.46 -10.70
CA GLY A 969 -19.78 -41.44 -10.78
C GLY A 969 -20.82 -41.52 -9.66
N GLN A 970 -20.59 -42.33 -8.63
CA GLN A 970 -21.55 -42.59 -7.55
C GLN A 970 -20.96 -42.49 -6.14
N THR A 971 -19.64 -42.34 -6.02
CA THR A 971 -18.93 -42.23 -4.73
C THR A 971 -18.13 -40.92 -4.67
N GLU A 972 -18.14 -40.22 -3.53
CA GLU A 972 -17.27 -39.07 -3.26
C GLU A 972 -16.23 -39.44 -2.19
N VAL A 973 -14.98 -39.03 -2.39
CA VAL A 973 -13.86 -39.23 -1.47
C VAL A 973 -13.37 -37.87 -0.99
N CYS A 974 -13.73 -37.52 0.24
CA CYS A 974 -13.28 -36.31 0.92
C CYS A 974 -11.97 -36.55 1.69
N LYS A 975 -10.98 -35.68 1.49
CA LYS A 975 -9.72 -35.60 2.21
C LYS A 975 -9.62 -34.23 2.87
N GLY A 976 -9.42 -34.19 4.18
CA GLY A 976 -8.97 -32.97 4.84
C GLY A 976 -7.51 -32.70 4.44
N ARG A 977 -7.21 -31.51 3.92
CA ARG A 977 -5.86 -30.95 3.94
C ARG A 977 -5.73 -30.06 5.18
N ARG A 978 -4.48 -29.89 5.58
CA ARG A 978 -4.09 -29.48 6.93
C ARG A 978 -4.58 -28.09 7.26
#